data_AF-A0A524EJ00-F1
#
_entry.id   AF-A0A524EJ00-F1
#
_cell.length_a   1.000
_cell.length_b   1.000
_cell.length_c   1.000
_cell.angle_alpha   90.00
_cell.angle_beta   90.00
_cell.angle_gamma   90.00
#
_symmetry.space_group_name_H-M   'P 1'
#
loop_
_entity.id
_entity.type
_entity.pdbx_description
1 polymer ?
#
loop_
_entity_poly.entity_id
_entity_poly.type
_entity_poly.pdbx_seq_one_letter_code
_entity_poly.pdbx_strand_id
1 'polypeptide(L)'
;MPEPREDDYVYDDLRSHLKVLGNRYSIEILEVLSPSEGAIVPEVGWDEIVEGILQLMGYPKPPPSKRDSRSQKEAEYEKRRRRFASGGTLYESMNKLVKAGFVQAIGARGKKQRSFMITHEGRLVLSALRSMLGPSAVDTEFQRAAKVLLKHKNFIRPLPAQQKFLQEIGDISENLIIQMPPGSGKTFLAMIIILTRLQRGSRALYVTPYISINRQVLNEYGDLFEELGYSVVRLDGTTTVADEELEQADLIVGIYESILSSYLQKAGWTEKIELVIVDEITQLDSGVDTLRPSNLGSDRSVKADMLVTLLKQSSQIITLSSRFGDTDSVAKWLNARVFRPSVRLCPDEYIVEKIGETVEIQSRDGTHIEEIQREYPLEAVIDHIDDAQNKSILVVVGYRYKAEQIARAAARRWQRPLDGSITDHILGSSKGLPLAERLKEVLQAGIAFHHAGLDSGVRGRLEDEIRRNNIRFVVSTTGITAGTSFPFDAVVILFDRSMGFLVTRSRYLQIAGRIGEYYLAQRGGSVYLVFESPTRQFKSADQLAKTLLHEPLRPLEPGPIDPSIMANLIIRQALKQRTFKASKIKKEVLSILQKSYRTSKDGDYERYISNMFDSLVEWFENRNCVPGTKSGAKLSKNMRAAADSRLDSIHYVEHENEINSLKDDRDTDAFLEILLKFPLPQSARPRTYLPTQIELKCAGLDEVEDWYKELVARRHRIKQTVLNGWTKEESVPQILEEALQVATEASSSDRPSGGSDIEEGDLMALADICKSLSREFQSYQQKLANLPLAKRFEILSLQMEYGLRPDIAATTLPNLVVHLSEKDERPLSRKEMRTLYDNGYRSISDILKKDVDASKKGLARNRFAKNCGLDFQLAKQVYKSALRYVRQQMQKG
;
A
#
# COMPACT_ATOMS: atom_id res chain seq x y z
N MET A 1 -47.99 -20.17 24.20
CA MET A 1 -47.99 -19.50 22.88
C MET A 1 -46.53 -19.38 22.47
N PRO A 2 -46.15 -19.76 21.24
CA PRO A 2 -44.79 -19.55 20.80
C PRO A 2 -44.55 -18.04 20.65
N GLU A 3 -43.38 -17.57 21.11
CA GLU A 3 -42.92 -16.21 20.86
C GLU A 3 -42.77 -15.97 19.34
N PRO A 4 -43.03 -14.76 18.83
CA PRO A 4 -42.86 -14.45 17.41
C PRO A 4 -41.40 -14.63 17.01
N ARG A 5 -41.15 -15.14 15.80
CA ARG A 5 -39.80 -15.26 15.24
C ARG A 5 -39.25 -13.85 14.98
N GLU A 6 -37.95 -13.64 15.16
CA GLU A 6 -37.27 -12.35 14.87
C GLU A 6 -37.56 -11.82 13.45
N ASP A 7 -37.86 -12.71 12.49
CA ASP A 7 -38.24 -12.35 11.12
C ASP A 7 -39.58 -11.57 11.03
N ASP A 8 -40.52 -11.78 11.96
CA ASP A 8 -41.83 -11.09 11.93
C ASP A 8 -41.71 -9.60 12.31
N TYR A 9 -40.68 -9.23 13.10
CA TYR A 9 -40.40 -7.83 13.44
C TYR A 9 -39.86 -7.03 12.24
N VAL A 10 -39.07 -7.69 11.37
CA VAL A 10 -38.47 -7.04 10.19
C VAL A 10 -39.53 -6.70 9.13
N TYR A 11 -40.56 -7.54 8.97
CA TYR A 11 -41.63 -7.29 8.00
C TYR A 11 -42.66 -6.23 8.44
N ASP A 12 -42.96 -6.13 9.74
CA ASP A 12 -43.83 -5.09 10.27
C ASP A 12 -43.16 -3.70 10.23
N ASP A 13 -41.85 -3.63 10.46
CA ASP A 13 -41.07 -2.41 10.33
C ASP A 13 -41.06 -1.91 8.87
N LEU A 14 -40.88 -2.82 7.90
CA LEU A 14 -40.90 -2.50 6.47
C LEU A 14 -42.26 -1.98 5.97
N ARG A 15 -43.38 -2.57 6.42
CA ARG A 15 -44.74 -2.09 6.08
C ARG A 15 -45.04 -0.74 6.72
N SER A 16 -44.58 -0.53 7.95
CA SER A 16 -44.74 0.74 8.65
C SER A 16 -43.97 1.87 7.94
N HIS A 17 -42.75 1.59 7.49
CA HIS A 17 -41.90 2.49 6.71
C HIS A 17 -42.50 2.82 5.34
N LEU A 18 -43.04 1.84 4.60
CA LEU A 18 -43.71 2.08 3.32
C LEU A 18 -45.00 2.92 3.47
N LYS A 19 -45.77 2.71 4.54
CA LYS A 19 -46.99 3.48 4.83
C LYS A 19 -46.69 4.96 5.14
N VAL A 20 -45.53 5.23 5.76
CA VAL A 20 -45.08 6.60 6.04
C VAL A 20 -44.77 7.32 4.72
N LEU A 21 -44.02 6.69 3.82
CA LEU A 21 -43.65 7.25 2.51
C LEU A 21 -44.86 7.46 1.58
N GLY A 22 -45.93 6.69 1.75
CA GLY A 22 -47.19 6.88 1.04
C GLY A 22 -48.01 8.10 1.48
N ASN A 23 -47.64 8.81 2.56
CA ASN A 23 -48.35 10.04 2.94
C ASN A 23 -48.03 11.18 1.99
N ARG A 24 -49.05 12.01 1.72
CA ARG A 24 -48.97 13.19 0.85
C ARG A 24 -47.82 14.11 1.31
N TYR A 25 -46.94 14.48 0.39
CA TYR A 25 -45.75 15.32 0.61
C TYR A 25 -44.53 14.66 1.28
N SER A 26 -44.57 13.35 1.61
CA SER A 26 -43.45 12.72 2.34
C SER A 26 -42.17 12.67 1.53
N ILE A 27 -42.27 12.37 0.23
CA ILE A 27 -41.12 12.32 -0.68
C ILE A 27 -40.59 13.73 -0.89
N GLU A 28 -41.47 14.70 -1.15
CA GLU A 28 -41.13 16.10 -1.37
C GLU A 28 -40.48 16.74 -0.13
N ILE A 29 -40.94 16.38 1.08
CA ILE A 29 -40.28 16.79 2.33
C ILE A 29 -38.86 16.23 2.39
N LEU A 30 -38.67 14.93 2.13
CA LEU A 30 -37.35 14.31 2.14
C LEU A 30 -36.43 14.90 1.06
N GLU A 31 -36.97 15.27 -0.10
CA GLU A 31 -36.22 15.93 -1.17
C GLU A 31 -35.77 17.33 -0.80
N VAL A 32 -36.62 18.13 -0.14
CA VAL A 32 -36.27 19.48 0.31
C VAL A 32 -35.28 19.46 1.48
N LEU A 33 -35.39 18.46 2.37
CA LEU A 33 -34.44 18.27 3.47
C LEU A 33 -33.12 17.63 3.02
N SER A 34 -33.11 16.99 1.85
CA SER A 34 -31.90 16.40 1.28
C SER A 34 -31.05 17.49 0.66
N PRO A 35 -29.80 17.71 1.12
CA PRO A 35 -28.92 18.69 0.50
C PRO A 35 -28.67 18.36 -0.98
N SER A 36 -28.48 19.40 -1.80
CA SER A 36 -27.78 19.27 -3.09
C SER A 36 -26.42 18.64 -2.83
N GLU A 37 -25.97 17.79 -3.76
CA GLU A 37 -24.79 16.95 -3.63
C GLU A 37 -23.73 17.53 -2.66
N GLY A 38 -23.56 16.87 -1.49
CA GLY A 38 -22.43 16.95 -0.54
C GLY A 38 -22.22 18.29 0.15
N ALA A 39 -23.30 19.06 0.30
CA ALA A 39 -23.42 19.94 1.43
C ALA A 39 -23.64 19.14 2.73
N ILE A 40 -23.31 19.77 3.86
CA ILE A 40 -23.71 19.34 5.21
C ILE A 40 -25.24 19.22 5.22
N VAL A 41 -25.79 18.21 5.90
CA VAL A 41 -27.24 18.08 6.03
C VAL A 41 -27.76 19.34 6.75
N PRO A 42 -28.52 20.20 6.06
CA PRO A 42 -28.88 21.48 6.63
C PRO A 42 -29.97 21.29 7.68
N GLU A 43 -29.94 22.12 8.72
CA GLU A 43 -31.11 22.37 9.55
C GLU A 43 -32.04 23.31 8.79
N VAL A 44 -33.16 22.79 8.28
CA VAL A 44 -34.08 23.58 7.45
C VAL A 44 -35.26 24.05 8.29
N GLY A 45 -35.57 25.33 8.22
CA GLY A 45 -36.72 25.92 8.91
C GLY A 45 -38.05 25.53 8.25
N TRP A 46 -39.15 25.56 9.02
CA TRP A 46 -40.49 25.22 8.49
C TRP A 46 -40.91 26.08 7.28
N ASP A 47 -40.59 27.37 7.31
CA ASP A 47 -40.91 28.29 6.20
C ASP A 47 -40.11 27.95 4.93
N GLU A 48 -38.85 27.53 5.08
CA GLU A 48 -37.99 27.10 3.96
C GLU A 48 -38.46 25.77 3.36
N ILE A 49 -38.93 24.85 4.21
CA ILE A 49 -39.52 23.58 3.76
C ILE A 49 -40.77 23.84 2.90
N VAL A 50 -41.63 24.76 3.35
CA VAL A 50 -42.82 25.16 2.59
C VAL A 50 -42.45 25.78 1.24
N GLU A 51 -41.43 26.65 1.22
CA GLU A 51 -40.92 27.28 -0.01
C GLU A 51 -40.35 26.25 -0.98
N GLY A 52 -39.50 25.35 -0.49
CA GLY A 52 -38.88 24.29 -1.28
C GLY A 52 -39.91 23.36 -1.92
N ILE A 53 -40.96 22.98 -1.18
CA ILE A 53 -42.02 22.12 -1.74
C ILE A 53 -42.85 22.87 -2.78
N LEU A 54 -43.18 24.15 -2.56
CA LEU A 54 -43.90 24.95 -3.56
C LEU A 54 -43.08 25.09 -4.85
N GLN A 55 -41.75 25.20 -4.74
CA GLN A 55 -40.85 25.19 -5.88
C GLN A 55 -40.88 23.85 -6.62
N LEU A 56 -40.79 22.72 -5.91
CA LEU A 56 -40.91 21.37 -6.52
C LEU A 56 -42.25 21.16 -7.23
N MET A 57 -43.33 21.74 -6.70
CA MET A 57 -44.67 21.70 -7.29
C MET A 57 -44.86 22.66 -8.48
N GLY A 58 -43.81 23.36 -8.93
CA GLY A 58 -43.87 24.28 -10.08
C GLY A 58 -44.45 25.67 -9.76
N TYR A 59 -44.46 26.08 -8.49
CA TYR A 59 -44.92 27.39 -8.04
C TYR A 59 -43.78 28.18 -7.37
N PRO A 60 -42.77 28.64 -8.13
CA PRO A 60 -41.66 29.41 -7.57
C PRO A 60 -42.14 30.77 -7.04
N LYS A 61 -41.45 31.27 -6.00
CA LYS A 61 -41.73 32.58 -5.41
C LYS A 61 -41.54 33.69 -6.46
N PRO A 62 -42.56 34.52 -6.73
CA PRO A 62 -42.44 35.62 -7.69
C PRO A 62 -41.42 36.67 -7.20
N PRO A 63 -40.68 37.33 -8.11
CA PRO A 63 -39.75 38.38 -7.75
C PRO A 63 -40.48 39.59 -7.17
N PRO A 64 -39.88 40.31 -6.20
CA PRO A 64 -40.53 41.42 -5.51
C PRO A 64 -40.84 42.58 -6.48
N SER A 65 -42.06 43.09 -6.44
CA SER A 65 -42.48 44.27 -7.20
C SER A 65 -41.82 45.56 -6.66
N LYS A 66 -41.40 46.46 -7.55
CA LYS A 66 -40.79 47.78 -7.20
C LYS A 66 -41.81 48.87 -6.79
N ARG A 67 -43.10 48.55 -6.64
CA ARG A 67 -44.15 49.50 -6.21
C ARG A 67 -44.84 49.00 -4.93
N ASP A 68 -45.31 49.93 -4.09
CA ASP A 68 -46.02 49.68 -2.82
C ASP A 68 -47.33 48.87 -2.93
N SER A 69 -47.73 48.46 -4.14
CA SER A 69 -48.89 47.60 -4.38
C SER A 69 -48.43 46.19 -4.78
N ARG A 70 -48.75 45.19 -3.95
CA ARG A 70 -48.52 43.76 -4.25
C ARG A 70 -49.14 43.38 -5.60
N SER A 71 -48.38 42.74 -6.48
CA SER A 71 -48.92 42.24 -7.75
C SER A 71 -49.97 41.15 -7.51
N GLN A 72 -50.92 40.97 -8.44
CA GLN A 72 -51.93 39.91 -8.35
C GLN A 72 -51.28 38.51 -8.20
N LYS A 73 -50.12 38.30 -8.83
CA LYS A 73 -49.31 37.07 -8.72
C LYS A 73 -48.69 36.89 -7.33
N GLU A 74 -48.20 37.97 -6.70
CA GLU A 74 -47.68 37.92 -5.32
C GLU A 74 -48.80 37.63 -4.31
N ALA A 75 -49.96 38.26 -4.47
CA ALA A 75 -51.12 38.02 -3.60
C ALA A 75 -51.64 36.57 -3.71
N GLU A 76 -51.68 36.03 -4.92
CA GLU A 76 -52.11 34.64 -5.17
C GLU A 76 -51.08 33.62 -4.65
N TYR A 77 -49.79 33.87 -4.87
CA TYR A 77 -48.70 33.08 -4.30
C TYR A 77 -48.76 33.07 -2.78
N GLU A 78 -48.91 34.24 -2.13
CA GLU A 78 -48.93 34.33 -0.67
C GLU A 78 -50.20 33.69 -0.07
N LYS A 79 -51.34 33.77 -0.76
CA LYS A 79 -52.56 33.03 -0.40
C LYS A 79 -52.35 31.52 -0.48
N ARG A 80 -51.67 31.03 -1.53
CA ARG A 80 -51.33 29.61 -1.71
C ARG A 80 -50.32 29.14 -0.65
N ARG A 81 -49.26 29.91 -0.41
CA ARG A 81 -48.26 29.67 0.65
C ARG A 81 -48.89 29.59 2.03
N ARG A 82 -49.78 30.53 2.39
CA ARG A 82 -50.50 30.50 3.68
C ARG A 82 -51.39 29.28 3.79
N ARG A 83 -52.13 28.93 2.74
CA ARG A 83 -52.99 27.71 2.72
C ARG A 83 -52.16 26.43 2.84
N PHE A 84 -50.99 26.38 2.22
CA PHE A 84 -50.09 25.24 2.27
C PHE A 84 -49.41 25.09 3.64
N ALA A 85 -48.88 26.18 4.20
CA ALA A 85 -48.25 26.21 5.52
C ALA A 85 -49.21 25.95 6.69
N SER A 86 -50.48 26.35 6.54
CA SER A 86 -51.56 26.11 7.52
C SER A 86 -52.27 24.77 7.33
N GLY A 87 -52.04 24.08 6.21
CA GLY A 87 -52.64 22.78 5.92
C GLY A 87 -52.21 21.72 6.93
N GLY A 88 -53.19 21.05 7.55
CA GLY A 88 -52.94 20.00 8.54
C GLY A 88 -52.08 18.85 7.99
N THR A 89 -52.26 18.51 6.71
CA THR A 89 -51.63 17.36 6.06
C THR A 89 -50.11 17.46 5.93
N LEU A 90 -49.54 18.65 5.64
CA LEU A 90 -48.09 18.79 5.49
C LEU A 90 -47.35 18.60 6.83
N TYR A 91 -47.88 19.21 7.88
CA TYR A 91 -47.32 19.09 9.22
C TYR A 91 -47.54 17.70 9.81
N GLU A 92 -48.66 17.05 9.48
CA GLU A 92 -48.91 15.66 9.83
C GLU A 92 -47.92 14.71 9.15
N SER A 93 -47.63 14.88 7.85
CA SER A 93 -46.61 14.11 7.13
C SER A 93 -45.21 14.31 7.73
N MET A 94 -44.84 15.55 8.06
CA MET A 94 -43.58 15.83 8.77
C MET A 94 -43.50 15.09 10.12
N ASN A 95 -44.56 15.12 10.93
CA ASN A 95 -44.56 14.41 12.21
C ASN A 95 -44.48 12.89 12.04
N LYS A 96 -45.09 12.33 10.98
CA LYS A 96 -44.97 10.90 10.66
C LYS A 96 -43.54 10.54 10.25
N LEU A 97 -42.87 11.37 9.44
CA LEU A 97 -41.47 11.21 9.09
C LEU A 97 -40.54 11.30 10.31
N VAL A 98 -40.84 12.20 11.26
CA VAL A 98 -40.10 12.29 12.52
C VAL A 98 -40.31 11.06 13.40
N LYS A 99 -41.54 10.56 13.51
CA LYS A 99 -41.86 9.36 14.28
C LYS A 99 -41.22 8.11 13.68
N ALA A 100 -41.10 8.05 12.36
CA ALA A 100 -40.48 6.95 11.62
C ALA A 100 -38.94 7.05 11.56
N GLY A 101 -38.33 8.03 12.23
CA GLY A 101 -36.86 8.16 12.24
C GLY A 101 -36.23 8.68 10.94
N PHE A 102 -37.00 8.99 9.89
CA PHE A 102 -36.48 9.51 8.63
C PHE A 102 -36.08 10.98 8.69
N VAL A 103 -36.67 11.74 9.63
CA VAL A 103 -36.37 13.16 9.86
C VAL A 103 -36.16 13.38 11.36
N GLN A 104 -35.15 14.15 11.72
CA GLN A 104 -34.92 14.61 13.08
C GLN A 104 -35.45 16.04 13.22
N ALA A 105 -36.14 16.32 14.32
CA ALA A 105 -36.63 17.65 14.64
C ALA A 105 -35.81 18.28 15.78
N ILE A 106 -35.34 19.50 15.59
CA ILE A 106 -34.39 20.21 16.47
C ILE A 106 -35.05 21.52 16.94
N GLY A 107 -34.86 21.90 18.21
CA GLY A 107 -35.45 23.11 18.81
C GLY A 107 -36.76 22.92 19.60
N ALA A 108 -37.32 24.02 20.09
CA ALA A 108 -38.50 24.06 20.98
C ALA A 108 -39.83 23.73 20.25
N ARG A 109 -40.85 23.25 20.98
CA ARG A 109 -42.14 22.84 20.40
C ARG A 109 -42.88 24.03 19.75
N GLY A 110 -42.97 24.04 18.42
CA GLY A 110 -43.85 24.95 17.65
C GLY A 110 -43.41 25.07 16.19
N LYS A 111 -44.35 25.31 15.25
CA LYS A 111 -44.06 25.36 13.79
C LYS A 111 -42.95 26.36 13.40
N LYS A 112 -42.89 27.51 14.07
CA LYS A 112 -41.94 28.61 13.74
C LYS A 112 -40.60 28.53 14.48
N GLN A 113 -40.47 27.63 15.46
CA GLN A 113 -39.31 27.54 16.35
C GLN A 113 -38.57 26.20 16.23
N ARG A 114 -38.92 25.40 15.22
CA ARG A 114 -38.38 24.05 15.00
C ARG A 114 -37.69 23.99 13.64
N SER A 115 -36.47 23.47 13.63
CA SER A 115 -35.74 23.08 12.43
C SER A 115 -35.85 21.57 12.23
N PHE A 116 -35.69 21.12 10.99
CA PHE A 116 -35.74 19.71 10.63
C PHE A 116 -34.51 19.33 9.81
N MET A 117 -34.03 18.11 10.03
CA MET A 117 -32.85 17.56 9.39
C MET A 117 -33.14 16.13 8.95
N ILE A 118 -32.81 15.76 7.71
CA ILE A 118 -32.98 14.38 7.25
C ILE A 118 -31.95 13.45 7.92
N THR A 119 -32.37 12.27 8.37
CA THR A 119 -31.47 11.31 9.02
C THR A 119 -30.70 10.47 7.99
N HIS A 120 -29.78 9.61 8.45
CA HIS A 120 -29.13 8.64 7.57
C HIS A 120 -30.15 7.68 6.93
N GLU A 121 -31.08 7.16 7.73
CA GLU A 121 -32.12 6.23 7.29
C GLU A 121 -33.09 6.87 6.28
N GLY A 122 -33.55 8.10 6.53
CA GLY A 122 -34.37 8.84 5.57
C GLY A 122 -33.68 9.05 4.22
N ARG A 123 -32.35 9.24 4.22
CA ARG A 123 -31.55 9.35 2.99
C ARG A 123 -31.39 8.01 2.26
N LEU A 124 -31.18 6.91 2.98
CA LEU A 124 -31.11 5.56 2.39
C LEU A 124 -32.43 5.21 1.69
N VAL A 125 -33.55 5.50 2.33
CA VAL A 125 -34.90 5.28 1.79
C VAL A 125 -35.17 6.18 0.58
N LEU A 126 -34.84 7.46 0.66
CA LEU A 126 -34.97 8.39 -0.48
C LEU A 126 -34.12 7.92 -1.68
N SER A 127 -32.92 7.39 -1.44
CA SER A 127 -32.04 6.83 -2.46
C SER A 127 -32.62 5.55 -3.08
N ALA A 128 -33.14 4.64 -2.25
CA ALA A 128 -33.84 3.44 -2.72
C ALA A 128 -35.05 3.80 -3.58
N LEU A 129 -35.83 4.81 -3.18
CA LEU A 129 -36.94 5.33 -3.98
C LEU A 129 -36.47 5.94 -5.32
N ARG A 130 -35.37 6.70 -5.34
CA ARG A 130 -34.76 7.22 -6.59
C ARG A 130 -34.24 6.11 -7.51
N SER A 131 -33.81 4.98 -6.94
CA SER A 131 -33.42 3.81 -7.73
C SER A 131 -34.62 3.04 -8.31
N MET A 132 -35.78 3.11 -7.64
CA MET A 132 -37.04 2.50 -8.11
C MET A 132 -37.80 3.41 -9.08
N LEU A 133 -37.74 4.72 -8.87
CA LEU A 133 -38.31 5.77 -9.72
C LEU A 133 -37.17 6.43 -10.49
N GLY A 134 -36.60 5.68 -11.43
CA GLY A 134 -35.47 6.15 -12.21
C GLY A 134 -35.81 7.37 -13.08
N PRO A 135 -34.86 8.32 -13.27
CA PRO A 135 -34.89 9.18 -14.43
C PRO A 135 -34.56 8.36 -15.69
N SER A 136 -35.33 8.61 -16.75
CA SER A 136 -35.37 7.89 -18.02
C SER A 136 -34.07 8.00 -18.86
N ALA A 137 -32.96 7.38 -18.42
CA ALA A 137 -31.76 7.15 -19.23
C ALA A 137 -31.08 5.82 -18.86
N VAL A 138 -30.68 5.03 -19.86
CA VAL A 138 -29.90 3.80 -19.67
C VAL A 138 -28.51 4.18 -19.15
N ASP A 139 -28.14 3.73 -17.95
CA ASP A 139 -26.80 3.95 -17.38
C ASP A 139 -25.71 3.34 -18.28
N THR A 140 -24.57 4.02 -18.42
CA THR A 140 -23.37 3.42 -19.04
C THR A 140 -22.82 2.28 -18.18
N GLU A 141 -21.99 1.38 -18.76
CA GLU A 141 -21.31 0.33 -17.98
C GLU A 141 -20.48 0.90 -16.82
N PHE A 142 -19.76 2.00 -17.07
CA PHE A 142 -18.97 2.70 -16.05
C PHE A 142 -19.86 3.26 -14.93
N GLN A 143 -21.03 3.81 -15.26
CA GLN A 143 -22.00 4.29 -14.27
C GLN A 143 -22.57 3.14 -13.43
N ARG A 144 -22.84 1.98 -14.04
CA ARG A 144 -23.28 0.77 -13.32
C ARG A 144 -22.20 0.24 -12.38
N ALA A 145 -20.96 0.11 -12.86
CA ALA A 145 -19.81 -0.27 -12.04
C ALA A 145 -19.58 0.72 -10.88
N ALA A 146 -19.66 2.03 -11.15
CA ALA A 146 -19.56 3.06 -10.12
C ALA A 146 -20.66 2.92 -9.05
N LYS A 147 -21.91 2.61 -9.42
CA LYS A 147 -23.00 2.37 -8.45
C LYS A 147 -22.72 1.19 -7.53
N VAL A 148 -22.18 0.08 -8.06
CA VAL A 148 -21.78 -1.09 -7.25
C VAL A 148 -20.69 -0.69 -6.24
N LEU A 149 -19.64 0.00 -6.72
CA LEU A 149 -18.52 0.41 -5.88
C LEU A 149 -18.89 1.47 -4.84
N LEU A 150 -19.77 2.42 -5.18
CA LEU A 150 -20.30 3.41 -4.24
C LEU A 150 -21.10 2.74 -3.13
N LYS A 151 -21.96 1.77 -3.47
CA LYS A 151 -22.73 0.99 -2.49
C LYS A 151 -21.81 0.24 -1.53
N HIS A 152 -20.76 -0.42 -2.04
CA HIS A 152 -19.75 -1.08 -1.21
C HIS A 152 -19.04 -0.12 -0.25
N LYS A 153 -18.68 1.06 -0.75
CA LYS A 153 -18.02 2.11 0.05
C LYS A 153 -18.97 2.88 0.98
N ASN A 154 -20.27 2.57 0.99
CA ASN A 154 -21.30 3.36 1.68
C ASN A 154 -21.27 4.85 1.30
N PHE A 155 -20.89 5.15 0.05
CA PHE A 155 -20.90 6.50 -0.49
C PHE A 155 -22.16 6.72 -1.32
N ILE A 156 -22.76 7.90 -1.16
CA ILE A 156 -24.04 8.24 -1.79
C ILE A 156 -23.82 8.84 -3.19
N ARG A 157 -22.65 9.44 -3.44
CA ARG A 157 -22.33 10.13 -4.69
C ARG A 157 -20.81 10.15 -4.96
N PRO A 158 -20.40 10.25 -6.24
CA PRO A 158 -19.00 10.46 -6.58
C PRO A 158 -18.49 11.84 -6.14
N LEU A 159 -17.18 11.96 -5.93
CA LEU A 159 -16.47 13.24 -5.80
C LEU A 159 -16.53 14.02 -7.13
N PRO A 160 -16.36 15.37 -7.13
CA PRO A 160 -16.46 16.17 -8.36
C PRO A 160 -15.57 15.68 -9.51
N ALA A 161 -14.32 15.30 -9.21
CA ALA A 161 -13.41 14.75 -10.21
C ALA A 161 -13.86 13.38 -10.74
N GLN A 162 -14.48 12.55 -9.89
CA GLN A 162 -15.02 11.25 -10.27
C GLN A 162 -16.30 11.39 -11.11
N GLN A 163 -17.16 12.35 -10.77
CA GLN A 163 -18.35 12.66 -11.55
C GLN A 163 -17.97 13.16 -12.95
N LYS A 164 -16.98 14.05 -13.03
CA LYS A 164 -16.40 14.52 -14.30
C LYS A 164 -15.85 13.35 -15.12
N PHE A 165 -15.16 12.41 -14.48
CA PHE A 165 -14.70 11.18 -15.14
C PHE A 165 -15.88 10.39 -15.72
N LEU A 166 -16.92 10.12 -14.94
CA LEU A 166 -18.10 9.35 -15.42
C LEU A 166 -18.88 10.06 -16.54
N GLN A 167 -18.76 11.38 -16.67
CA GLN A 167 -19.41 12.17 -17.72
C GLN A 167 -18.56 12.27 -19.00
N GLU A 168 -17.24 12.47 -18.87
CA GLU A 168 -16.32 12.72 -20.00
C GLU A 168 -15.62 11.45 -20.51
N ILE A 169 -15.50 10.46 -19.65
CA ILE A 169 -14.80 9.20 -19.87
C ILE A 169 -15.85 8.08 -19.79
N GLY A 170 -16.32 7.67 -20.97
CA GLY A 170 -17.20 6.51 -21.15
C GLY A 170 -16.40 5.21 -21.21
N ASP A 171 -16.76 4.31 -22.13
CA ASP A 171 -15.98 3.11 -22.41
C ASP A 171 -14.58 3.48 -22.96
N ILE A 172 -13.53 2.91 -22.38
CA ILE A 172 -12.14 3.23 -22.71
C ILE A 172 -11.50 2.05 -23.43
N SER A 173 -11.28 2.20 -24.74
CA SER A 173 -10.51 1.23 -25.54
C SER A 173 -9.02 1.59 -25.69
N GLU A 174 -8.66 2.86 -25.47
CA GLU A 174 -7.29 3.37 -25.61
C GLU A 174 -6.54 3.43 -24.26
N ASN A 175 -5.24 3.70 -24.30
CA ASN A 175 -4.48 3.94 -23.07
C ASN A 175 -4.91 5.28 -22.44
N LEU A 176 -4.86 5.38 -21.11
CA LEU A 176 -5.30 6.57 -20.39
C LEU A 176 -4.33 6.96 -19.28
N ILE A 177 -4.04 8.24 -19.17
CA ILE A 177 -3.29 8.84 -18.06
C ILE A 177 -4.26 9.61 -17.17
N ILE A 178 -4.44 9.16 -15.93
CA ILE A 178 -5.29 9.81 -14.93
C ILE A 178 -4.40 10.59 -13.95
N GLN A 179 -4.47 11.91 -14.01
CA GLN A 179 -3.73 12.79 -13.10
C GLN A 179 -4.66 13.54 -12.16
N MET A 180 -4.66 13.13 -10.89
CA MET A 180 -5.48 13.73 -9.84
C MET A 180 -4.68 13.86 -8.54
N PRO A 181 -4.97 14.87 -7.69
CA PRO A 181 -4.36 14.98 -6.37
C PRO A 181 -4.51 13.71 -5.50
N PRO A 182 -3.65 13.50 -4.50
CA PRO A 182 -3.88 12.48 -3.47
C PRO A 182 -5.22 12.71 -2.75
N GLY A 183 -5.93 11.63 -2.40
CA GLY A 183 -7.25 11.72 -1.76
C GLY A 183 -8.45 12.00 -2.69
N SER A 184 -8.22 12.34 -3.97
CA SER A 184 -9.30 12.57 -4.96
C SER A 184 -10.03 11.32 -5.45
N GLY A 185 -9.64 10.14 -4.95
CA GLY A 185 -10.23 8.85 -5.33
C GLY A 185 -9.77 8.30 -6.68
N LYS A 186 -8.46 8.40 -7.00
CA LYS A 186 -7.85 7.76 -8.19
C LYS A 186 -8.09 6.25 -8.22
N THR A 187 -7.89 5.57 -7.09
CA THR A 187 -8.11 4.13 -6.96
C THR A 187 -9.55 3.75 -7.25
N PHE A 188 -10.54 4.57 -6.84
CA PHE A 188 -11.94 4.34 -7.16
C PHE A 188 -12.20 4.35 -8.68
N LEU A 189 -11.58 5.26 -9.43
CA LEU A 189 -11.65 5.25 -10.90
C LEU A 189 -11.03 4.00 -11.51
N ALA A 190 -9.89 3.56 -10.99
CA ALA A 190 -9.27 2.32 -11.45
C ALA A 190 -10.15 1.10 -11.17
N MET A 191 -10.84 1.05 -10.02
CA MET A 191 -11.76 -0.05 -9.72
C MET A 191 -12.99 -0.06 -10.65
N ILE A 192 -13.49 1.10 -11.09
CA ILE A 192 -14.54 1.18 -12.11
C ILE A 192 -14.05 0.52 -13.41
N ILE A 193 -12.84 0.87 -13.86
CA ILE A 193 -12.26 0.34 -15.09
C ILE A 193 -12.02 -1.17 -14.97
N ILE A 194 -11.43 -1.62 -13.86
CA ILE A 194 -11.17 -3.04 -13.60
C ILE A 194 -12.47 -3.82 -13.61
N LEU A 195 -13.47 -3.42 -12.83
CA LEU A 195 -14.76 -4.13 -12.75
C LEU A 195 -15.42 -4.23 -14.13
N THR A 196 -15.39 -3.16 -14.91
CA THR A 196 -15.94 -3.15 -16.27
C THR A 196 -15.20 -4.13 -17.19
N ARG A 197 -13.87 -4.25 -17.07
CA ARG A 197 -13.06 -5.19 -17.87
C ARG A 197 -13.23 -6.64 -17.42
N LEU A 198 -13.29 -6.89 -16.11
CA LEU A 198 -13.58 -8.22 -15.55
C LEU A 198 -14.96 -8.73 -16.01
N GLN A 199 -15.97 -7.85 -16.07
CA GLN A 199 -17.30 -8.18 -16.61
C GLN A 199 -17.29 -8.60 -18.09
N ARG A 200 -16.24 -8.25 -18.83
CA ARG A 200 -16.02 -8.66 -20.22
C ARG A 200 -15.13 -9.91 -20.34
N GLY A 201 -14.75 -10.52 -19.22
CA GLY A 201 -13.86 -11.69 -19.17
C GLY A 201 -12.37 -11.36 -19.33
N SER A 202 -11.99 -10.08 -19.29
CA SER A 202 -10.59 -9.66 -19.35
C SER A 202 -9.88 -9.92 -18.02
N ARG A 203 -8.61 -10.36 -18.07
CA ARG A 203 -7.74 -10.39 -16.88
C ARG A 203 -7.08 -9.04 -16.66
N ALA A 204 -7.03 -8.60 -15.40
CA ALA A 204 -6.51 -7.31 -14.98
C ALA A 204 -5.31 -7.44 -14.04
N LEU A 205 -4.36 -6.52 -14.19
CA LEU A 205 -3.19 -6.39 -13.33
C LEU A 205 -3.14 -4.98 -12.74
N TYR A 206 -3.16 -4.85 -11.41
CA TYR A 206 -2.96 -3.58 -10.70
C TYR A 206 -1.56 -3.56 -10.10
N VAL A 207 -0.68 -2.68 -10.59
CA VAL A 207 0.71 -2.59 -10.15
C VAL A 207 0.99 -1.32 -9.39
N THR A 208 1.65 -1.45 -8.24
CA THR A 208 1.99 -0.33 -7.35
C THR A 208 3.49 -0.27 -7.03
N PRO A 209 4.00 0.86 -6.52
CA PRO A 209 5.38 0.94 -6.07
C PRO A 209 5.64 0.41 -4.66
N TYR A 210 4.61 0.15 -3.85
CA TYR A 210 4.78 -0.20 -2.44
C TYR A 210 3.78 -1.25 -1.97
N ILE A 211 4.26 -2.19 -1.15
CA ILE A 211 3.46 -3.27 -0.55
C ILE A 211 2.27 -2.73 0.26
N SER A 212 2.42 -1.59 0.94
CA SER A 212 1.33 -0.96 1.71
C SER A 212 0.14 -0.59 0.83
N ILE A 213 0.39 -0.14 -0.41
CA ILE A 213 -0.66 0.22 -1.36
C ILE A 213 -1.39 -1.04 -1.85
N ASN A 214 -0.68 -2.13 -2.11
CA ASN A 214 -1.30 -3.41 -2.47
C ASN A 214 -2.25 -3.89 -1.38
N ARG A 215 -1.77 -3.95 -0.13
CA ARG A 215 -2.58 -4.36 1.03
C ARG A 215 -3.83 -3.51 1.15
N GLN A 216 -3.68 -2.20 0.95
CA GLN A 216 -4.81 -1.29 0.96
C GLN A 216 -5.85 -1.62 -0.11
N VAL A 217 -5.46 -1.76 -1.38
CA VAL A 217 -6.40 -2.07 -2.47
C VAL A 217 -7.16 -3.37 -2.17
N LEU A 218 -6.46 -4.38 -1.66
CA LEU A 218 -7.04 -5.66 -1.30
C LEU A 218 -7.97 -5.58 -0.10
N ASN A 219 -7.57 -4.92 0.99
CA ASN A 219 -8.44 -4.72 2.16
C ASN A 219 -9.70 -3.92 1.81
N GLU A 220 -9.62 -3.05 0.81
CA GLU A 220 -10.73 -2.16 0.44
C GLU A 220 -11.71 -2.77 -0.57
N TYR A 221 -11.23 -3.59 -1.49
CA TYR A 221 -12.02 -4.09 -2.62
C TYR A 221 -11.91 -5.60 -2.84
N GLY A 222 -10.96 -6.30 -2.22
CA GLY A 222 -10.72 -7.74 -2.41
C GLY A 222 -11.99 -8.56 -2.15
N ASP A 223 -12.55 -8.46 -0.95
CA ASP A 223 -13.79 -9.14 -0.55
C ASP A 223 -14.95 -8.87 -1.53
N LEU A 224 -15.08 -7.61 -2.01
CA LEU A 224 -16.12 -7.26 -2.99
C LEU A 224 -15.92 -8.00 -4.31
N PHE A 225 -14.70 -8.03 -4.84
CA PHE A 225 -14.42 -8.71 -6.11
C PHE A 225 -14.62 -10.23 -5.98
N GLU A 226 -14.24 -10.82 -4.85
CA GLU A 226 -14.49 -12.24 -4.55
C GLU A 226 -15.99 -12.54 -4.42
N GLU A 227 -16.77 -11.70 -3.73
CA GLU A 227 -18.23 -11.81 -3.64
C GLU A 227 -18.91 -11.68 -5.02
N LEU A 228 -18.33 -10.89 -5.92
CA LEU A 228 -18.77 -10.79 -7.32
C LEU A 228 -18.31 -11.97 -8.19
N GLY A 229 -17.55 -12.92 -7.64
CA GLY A 229 -17.10 -14.15 -8.29
C GLY A 229 -15.77 -14.05 -9.03
N TYR A 230 -14.97 -13.00 -8.76
CA TYR A 230 -13.66 -12.81 -9.38
C TYR A 230 -12.53 -13.25 -8.43
N SER A 231 -11.59 -14.04 -8.95
CA SER A 231 -10.40 -14.46 -8.20
C SER A 231 -9.40 -13.31 -8.08
N VAL A 232 -9.03 -12.95 -6.85
CA VAL A 232 -8.09 -11.87 -6.56
C VAL A 232 -6.83 -12.42 -5.90
N VAL A 233 -5.67 -12.13 -6.48
CA VAL A 233 -4.38 -12.67 -6.02
C VAL A 233 -3.37 -11.56 -5.75
N ARG A 234 -2.64 -11.66 -4.63
CA ARG A 234 -1.61 -10.71 -4.20
C ARG A 234 -0.21 -11.20 -4.54
N LEU A 235 0.56 -10.41 -5.29
CA LEU A 235 1.95 -10.73 -5.65
C LEU A 235 2.92 -9.60 -5.30
N ASP A 236 3.48 -9.65 -4.09
CA ASP A 236 4.32 -8.56 -3.57
C ASP A 236 5.69 -9.00 -3.03
N GLY A 237 6.07 -10.25 -3.29
CA GLY A 237 7.34 -10.84 -2.87
C GLY A 237 7.40 -11.33 -1.42
N THR A 238 6.38 -11.05 -0.61
CA THR A 238 6.28 -11.55 0.78
C THR A 238 5.43 -12.81 0.89
N THR A 239 4.39 -12.90 0.05
CA THR A 239 3.53 -14.08 -0.05
C THR A 239 4.03 -14.96 -1.19
N THR A 240 4.15 -16.26 -0.94
CA THR A 240 4.44 -17.21 -2.02
C THR A 240 3.14 -17.67 -2.62
N VAL A 241 3.03 -17.45 -3.92
CA VAL A 241 1.87 -17.79 -4.73
C VAL A 241 2.35 -18.73 -5.82
N ALA A 242 1.59 -19.80 -6.07
CA ALA A 242 1.90 -20.74 -7.13
C ALA A 242 1.60 -20.11 -8.50
N ASP A 243 2.35 -20.50 -9.54
CA ASP A 243 2.11 -19.96 -10.88
C ASP A 243 0.70 -20.35 -11.38
N GLU A 244 0.19 -21.53 -11.00
CA GLU A 244 -1.16 -21.99 -11.34
C GLU A 244 -2.26 -21.11 -10.75
N GLU A 245 -2.06 -20.58 -9.54
CA GLU A 245 -2.99 -19.67 -8.88
C GLU A 245 -3.01 -18.31 -9.59
N LEU A 246 -1.83 -17.82 -10.01
CA LEU A 246 -1.72 -16.59 -10.81
C LEU A 246 -2.34 -16.76 -12.20
N GLU A 247 -2.22 -17.93 -12.82
CA GLU A 247 -2.84 -18.23 -14.12
C GLU A 247 -4.37 -18.21 -14.05
N GLN A 248 -4.95 -18.62 -12.92
CA GLN A 248 -6.40 -18.65 -12.68
C GLN A 248 -6.97 -17.33 -12.14
N ALA A 249 -6.12 -16.40 -11.73
CA ALA A 249 -6.56 -15.11 -11.18
C ALA A 249 -7.17 -14.20 -12.25
N ASP A 250 -8.29 -13.56 -11.90
CA ASP A 250 -8.95 -12.53 -12.70
C ASP A 250 -8.30 -11.17 -12.46
N LEU A 251 -7.98 -10.86 -11.20
CA LEU A 251 -7.28 -9.64 -10.78
C LEU A 251 -6.01 -9.99 -9.99
N ILE A 252 -4.87 -9.53 -10.49
CA ILE A 252 -3.58 -9.64 -9.78
C ILE A 252 -3.21 -8.25 -9.25
N VAL A 253 -2.88 -8.15 -7.96
CA VAL A 253 -2.39 -6.91 -7.33
C VAL A 253 -0.94 -7.13 -6.89
N GLY A 254 0.01 -6.40 -7.49
CA GLY A 254 1.43 -6.63 -7.24
C GLY A 254 2.31 -5.39 -7.26
N ILE A 255 3.58 -5.54 -6.83
CA ILE A 255 4.55 -4.44 -6.88
C ILE A 255 5.40 -4.49 -8.16
N TYR A 256 5.92 -3.33 -8.61
CA TYR A 256 6.73 -3.25 -9.84
C TYR A 256 7.82 -4.32 -9.91
N GLU A 257 8.57 -4.50 -8.83
CA GLU A 257 9.69 -5.43 -8.75
C GLU A 257 9.25 -6.90 -8.96
N SER A 258 8.18 -7.35 -8.29
CA SER A 258 7.70 -8.73 -8.38
C SER A 258 7.11 -9.05 -9.76
N ILE A 259 6.38 -8.10 -10.36
CA ILE A 259 5.84 -8.27 -11.72
C ILE A 259 6.96 -8.26 -12.75
N LEU A 260 7.89 -7.32 -12.67
CA LEU A 260 9.03 -7.24 -13.59
C LEU A 260 9.87 -8.53 -13.52
N SER A 261 10.17 -8.99 -12.30
CA SER A 261 10.88 -10.26 -12.06
C SER A 261 10.18 -11.43 -12.75
N SER A 262 8.87 -11.60 -12.54
CA SER A 262 8.08 -12.67 -13.15
C SER A 262 8.05 -12.59 -14.68
N TYR A 263 7.98 -11.38 -15.23
CA TYR A 263 8.04 -11.16 -16.67
C TYR A 263 9.42 -11.51 -17.25
N LEU A 264 10.50 -11.08 -16.57
CA LEU A 264 11.88 -11.39 -16.94
C LEU A 264 12.14 -12.90 -16.92
N GLN A 265 11.49 -13.63 -16.02
CA GLN A 265 11.60 -15.09 -15.90
C GLN A 265 10.66 -15.88 -16.82
N LYS A 266 9.86 -15.19 -17.65
CA LYS A 266 8.91 -15.81 -18.56
C LYS A 266 7.87 -16.70 -17.83
N ALA A 267 7.36 -16.23 -16.69
CA ALA A 267 6.27 -16.90 -16.00
C ALA A 267 5.00 -16.89 -16.87
N GLY A 268 4.38 -18.06 -17.05
CA GLY A 268 3.27 -18.27 -18.00
C GLY A 268 2.07 -17.35 -17.75
N TRP A 269 1.75 -17.09 -16.49
CA TRP A 269 0.63 -16.22 -16.09
C TRP A 269 0.76 -14.77 -16.56
N THR A 270 1.98 -14.31 -16.85
CA THR A 270 2.24 -12.94 -17.35
C THR A 270 1.77 -12.76 -18.79
N GLU A 271 1.51 -13.86 -19.50
CA GLU A 271 0.82 -13.87 -20.78
C GLU A 271 -0.70 -13.73 -20.55
N LYS A 272 -1.43 -13.12 -21.51
CA LYS A 272 -2.90 -12.94 -21.46
C LYS A 272 -3.41 -12.00 -20.36
N ILE A 273 -2.66 -10.94 -20.04
CA ILE A 273 -3.15 -9.82 -19.24
C ILE A 273 -3.60 -8.71 -20.21
N GLU A 274 -4.88 -8.36 -20.20
CA GLU A 274 -5.44 -7.42 -21.17
C GLU A 274 -5.48 -5.98 -20.66
N LEU A 275 -5.67 -5.79 -19.35
CA LEU A 275 -5.67 -4.49 -18.68
C LEU A 275 -4.55 -4.42 -17.64
N VAL A 276 -3.77 -3.33 -17.67
CA VAL A 276 -2.80 -2.99 -16.62
C VAL A 276 -3.09 -1.60 -16.07
N ILE A 277 -3.33 -1.53 -14.76
CA ILE A 277 -3.32 -0.28 -14.00
C ILE A 277 -1.92 -0.08 -13.42
N VAL A 278 -1.28 1.04 -13.76
CA VAL A 278 0.04 1.44 -13.25
C VAL A 278 -0.16 2.59 -12.28
N ASP A 279 -0.18 2.29 -10.98
CA ASP A 279 -0.33 3.29 -9.94
C ASP A 279 0.98 4.03 -9.67
N GLU A 280 0.89 5.32 -9.35
CA GLU A 280 2.01 6.24 -9.12
C GLU A 280 3.08 6.29 -10.24
N ILE A 281 2.69 6.51 -11.50
CA ILE A 281 3.64 6.60 -12.65
C ILE A 281 4.75 7.65 -12.46
N THR A 282 4.59 8.60 -11.54
CA THR A 282 5.66 9.52 -11.10
C THR A 282 6.92 8.82 -10.59
N GLN A 283 6.86 7.53 -10.28
CA GLN A 283 8.03 6.72 -9.96
C GLN A 283 8.98 6.54 -11.16
N LEU A 284 8.60 6.95 -12.37
CA LEU A 284 9.52 7.12 -13.50
C LEU A 284 10.54 8.24 -13.29
N ASP A 285 10.35 9.13 -12.32
CA ASP A 285 11.35 10.14 -11.99
C ASP A 285 12.47 9.53 -11.14
N SER A 286 13.71 9.58 -11.65
CA SER A 286 14.85 9.06 -10.92
C SER A 286 15.05 9.83 -9.62
N GLY A 287 15.20 9.08 -8.53
CA GLY A 287 15.63 9.66 -7.26
C GLY A 287 17.14 9.80 -7.11
N VAL A 288 17.90 9.45 -8.16
CA VAL A 288 19.35 9.30 -8.12
C VAL A 288 19.99 10.38 -9.00
N ASP A 289 20.41 11.47 -8.37
CA ASP A 289 21.06 12.60 -9.06
C ASP A 289 22.39 12.21 -9.74
N THR A 290 23.11 11.24 -9.18
CA THR A 290 24.40 10.77 -9.70
C THR A 290 24.53 9.28 -9.47
N LEU A 291 24.74 8.53 -10.55
CA LEU A 291 25.02 7.11 -10.48
C LEU A 291 26.38 6.87 -9.81
N ARG A 292 26.41 6.01 -8.81
CA ARG A 292 27.60 5.64 -8.03
C ARG A 292 27.55 4.13 -7.77
N PRO A 293 28.70 3.48 -7.50
CA PRO A 293 28.70 2.06 -7.16
C PRO A 293 27.74 1.72 -6.01
N SER A 294 27.61 2.61 -5.02
CA SER A 294 26.75 2.40 -3.84
C SER A 294 25.25 2.52 -4.09
N ASN A 295 24.81 3.01 -5.24
CA ASN A 295 23.39 3.17 -5.58
C ASN A 295 22.97 2.47 -6.89
N LEU A 296 23.88 1.72 -7.53
CA LEU A 296 23.55 0.88 -8.69
C LEU A 296 22.42 -0.12 -8.34
N GLY A 297 21.49 -0.35 -9.28
CA GLY A 297 20.31 -1.20 -9.08
C GLY A 297 19.26 -0.71 -8.06
N SER A 298 19.50 0.43 -7.39
CA SER A 298 18.59 0.98 -6.37
C SER A 298 17.49 1.87 -6.94
N ASP A 299 17.64 2.34 -8.18
CA ASP A 299 16.71 3.27 -8.80
C ASP A 299 15.45 2.55 -9.31
N ARG A 300 14.31 2.86 -8.68
CA ARG A 300 13.02 2.27 -9.05
C ARG A 300 12.52 2.77 -10.40
N SER A 301 12.94 3.96 -10.84
CA SER A 301 12.47 4.51 -12.12
C SER A 301 12.78 3.60 -13.29
N VAL A 302 13.94 2.94 -13.24
CA VAL A 302 14.40 1.99 -14.26
C VAL A 302 13.49 0.78 -14.33
N LYS A 303 13.06 0.26 -13.16
CA LYS A 303 12.15 -0.88 -13.07
C LYS A 303 10.75 -0.51 -13.55
N ALA A 304 10.27 0.67 -13.20
CA ALA A 304 8.99 1.19 -13.66
C ALA A 304 8.99 1.40 -15.18
N ASP A 305 10.02 2.04 -15.74
CA ASP A 305 10.17 2.26 -17.18
C ASP A 305 10.20 0.93 -17.95
N MET A 306 11.03 -0.01 -17.48
CA MET A 306 11.15 -1.31 -18.10
C MET A 306 9.85 -2.11 -18.04
N LEU A 307 9.19 -2.15 -16.87
CA LEU A 307 7.93 -2.87 -16.70
C LEU A 307 6.85 -2.35 -17.65
N VAL A 308 6.64 -1.03 -17.67
CA VAL A 308 5.63 -0.42 -18.53
C VAL A 308 5.97 -0.62 -20.01
N THR A 309 7.25 -0.54 -20.38
CA THR A 309 7.72 -0.81 -21.75
C THR A 309 7.40 -2.23 -22.23
N LEU A 310 7.54 -3.20 -21.33
CA LEU A 310 7.23 -4.60 -21.60
C LEU A 310 5.72 -4.85 -21.68
N LEU A 311 4.95 -4.33 -20.73
CA LEU A 311 3.50 -4.56 -20.64
C LEU A 311 2.72 -3.87 -21.76
N LYS A 312 3.13 -2.66 -22.18
CA LYS A 312 2.42 -1.90 -23.24
C LYS A 312 2.48 -2.54 -24.62
N GLN A 313 3.25 -3.63 -24.81
CA GLN A 313 3.30 -4.37 -26.07
C GLN A 313 2.06 -5.24 -26.30
N SER A 314 1.37 -5.64 -25.22
CA SER A 314 0.30 -6.64 -25.27
C SER A 314 -0.94 -6.27 -24.45
N SER A 315 -0.89 -5.17 -23.70
CA SER A 315 -1.93 -4.81 -22.74
C SER A 315 -2.31 -3.33 -22.85
N GLN A 316 -3.57 -3.02 -22.56
CA GLN A 316 -4.03 -1.65 -22.37
C GLN A 316 -3.46 -1.10 -21.05
N ILE A 317 -2.86 0.09 -21.11
CA ILE A 317 -2.23 0.74 -19.96
C ILE A 317 -3.08 1.91 -19.50
N ILE A 318 -3.47 1.87 -18.24
CA ILE A 318 -4.07 3.01 -17.52
C ILE A 318 -3.11 3.41 -16.41
N THR A 319 -2.71 4.67 -16.35
CA THR A 319 -1.82 5.17 -15.29
C THR A 319 -2.58 6.04 -14.31
N LEU A 320 -2.21 5.94 -13.02
CA LEU A 320 -2.70 6.81 -11.95
C LEU A 320 -1.52 7.60 -11.40
N SER A 321 -1.67 8.91 -11.18
CA SER A 321 -0.64 9.67 -10.47
C SER A 321 -1.11 11.03 -9.96
N SER A 322 -0.27 11.66 -9.14
CA SER A 322 -0.25 13.11 -9.00
C SER A 322 0.19 13.79 -10.31
N ARG A 323 0.04 15.12 -10.38
CA ARG A 323 0.50 15.90 -11.54
C ARG A 323 2.04 15.90 -11.59
N PHE A 324 2.60 15.89 -12.80
CA PHE A 324 4.03 16.01 -13.09
C PHE A 324 4.25 16.86 -14.36
N GLY A 325 5.48 17.33 -14.60
CA GLY A 325 5.81 18.14 -15.77
C GLY A 325 5.88 17.32 -17.06
N ASP A 326 5.75 17.98 -18.22
CA ASP A 326 5.89 17.35 -19.55
C ASP A 326 5.06 16.05 -19.73
N THR A 327 3.77 16.12 -19.38
CA THR A 327 2.86 14.96 -19.51
C THR A 327 2.65 14.53 -20.95
N ASP A 328 2.78 15.44 -21.92
CA ASP A 328 2.59 15.15 -23.34
C ASP A 328 3.64 14.15 -23.85
N SER A 329 4.88 14.21 -23.34
CA SER A 329 5.90 13.22 -23.69
C SER A 329 5.54 11.80 -23.21
N VAL A 330 5.03 11.67 -21.98
CA VAL A 330 4.56 10.38 -21.44
C VAL A 330 3.30 9.90 -22.17
N ALA A 331 2.38 10.81 -22.49
CA ALA A 331 1.17 10.52 -23.27
C ALA A 331 1.53 9.99 -24.66
N LYS A 332 2.49 10.62 -25.35
CA LYS A 332 3.01 10.16 -26.63
C LYS A 332 3.68 8.80 -26.53
N TRP A 333 4.50 8.58 -25.50
CA TRP A 333 5.18 7.30 -25.27
C TRP A 333 4.21 6.13 -25.04
N LEU A 334 3.10 6.38 -24.36
CA LEU A 334 2.04 5.40 -24.12
C LEU A 334 0.97 5.36 -25.21
N ASN A 335 0.95 6.31 -26.16
CA ASN A 335 -0.19 6.54 -27.04
C ASN A 335 -1.51 6.65 -26.25
N ALA A 336 -1.53 7.54 -25.26
CA ALA A 336 -2.59 7.62 -24.26
C ALA A 336 -3.32 8.97 -24.26
N ARG A 337 -4.62 8.93 -24.03
CA ARG A 337 -5.41 10.11 -23.66
C ARG A 337 -5.04 10.58 -22.26
N VAL A 338 -5.17 11.87 -21.99
CA VAL A 338 -4.94 12.44 -20.65
C VAL A 338 -6.26 12.89 -20.04
N PHE A 339 -6.60 12.37 -18.86
CA PHE A 339 -7.65 12.88 -18.01
C PHE A 339 -7.04 13.64 -16.82
N ARG A 340 -7.22 14.96 -16.81
CA ARG A 340 -6.69 15.87 -15.78
C ARG A 340 -7.77 16.89 -15.40
N PRO A 341 -8.56 16.67 -14.33
CA PRO A 341 -9.54 17.65 -13.88
C PRO A 341 -8.84 18.93 -13.37
N SER A 342 -9.50 20.07 -13.56
CA SER A 342 -8.96 21.41 -13.24
C SER A 342 -8.95 21.74 -11.75
N VAL A 343 -9.68 20.99 -10.92
CA VAL A 343 -9.82 21.27 -9.48
C VAL A 343 -8.52 20.93 -8.75
N ARG A 344 -7.97 21.90 -8.02
CA ARG A 344 -6.92 21.67 -7.01
C ARG A 344 -7.18 22.60 -5.84
N LEU A 345 -7.62 22.03 -4.72
CA LEU A 345 -7.54 22.69 -3.43
C LEU A 345 -6.08 22.66 -2.97
N CYS A 346 -5.60 23.77 -2.39
CA CYS A 346 -4.28 23.87 -1.79
C CYS A 346 -4.45 24.15 -0.30
N PRO A 347 -3.69 23.48 0.58
CA PRO A 347 -3.61 23.89 1.98
C PRO A 347 -2.91 25.24 2.10
N ASP A 348 -3.04 25.87 3.26
CA ASP A 348 -2.20 26.99 3.65
C ASP A 348 -0.78 26.47 3.83
N GLU A 349 0.20 27.09 3.18
CA GLU A 349 1.59 26.62 3.16
C GLU A 349 2.46 27.67 3.83
N TYR A 350 3.31 27.25 4.77
CA TYR A 350 4.17 28.12 5.56
C TYR A 350 5.63 27.67 5.51
N ILE A 351 6.55 28.63 5.49
CA ILE A 351 7.98 28.45 5.72
C ILE A 351 8.27 28.83 7.17
N VAL A 352 9.09 28.02 7.84
CA VAL A 352 9.43 28.23 9.25
C VAL A 352 10.95 28.21 9.40
N GLU A 353 11.52 29.28 9.93
CA GLU A 353 12.96 29.42 10.14
C GLU A 353 13.25 29.99 11.54
N LYS A 354 14.34 29.53 12.17
CA LYS A 354 14.80 30.08 13.44
C LYS A 354 15.74 31.26 13.18
N ILE A 355 15.40 32.44 13.70
CA ILE A 355 16.17 33.68 13.55
C ILE A 355 16.54 34.18 14.94
N GLY A 356 17.79 33.94 15.36
CA GLY A 356 18.24 34.29 16.71
C GLY A 356 17.48 33.51 17.80
N GLU A 357 16.74 34.23 18.65
CA GLU A 357 15.93 33.66 19.74
C GLU A 357 14.44 33.48 19.36
N THR A 358 14.03 33.92 18.17
CA THR A 358 12.65 33.78 17.68
C THR A 358 12.58 32.75 16.54
N VAL A 359 11.37 32.26 16.29
CA VAL A 359 11.03 31.44 15.14
C VAL A 359 10.07 32.24 14.28
N GLU A 360 10.46 32.51 13.04
CA GLU A 360 9.63 33.18 12.05
C GLU A 360 8.80 32.15 11.29
N ILE A 361 7.50 32.40 11.14
CA ILE A 361 6.55 31.63 10.34
C ILE A 361 5.99 32.54 9.26
N GLN A 362 6.30 32.24 7.99
CA GLN A 362 5.92 33.04 6.83
C GLN A 362 4.99 32.25 5.91
N SER A 363 3.87 32.84 5.47
CA SER A 363 2.99 32.23 4.47
C SER A 363 3.65 32.15 3.09
N ARG A 364 3.23 31.19 2.27
CA ARG A 364 3.77 30.95 0.92
C ARG A 364 3.76 32.17 0.01
N ASP A 365 2.75 33.03 0.13
CA ASP A 365 2.63 34.26 -0.66
C ASP A 365 3.36 35.46 -0.03
N GLY A 366 3.97 35.27 1.14
CA GLY A 366 4.69 36.29 1.88
C GLY A 366 3.80 37.35 2.53
N THR A 367 2.47 37.17 2.53
CA THR A 367 1.53 38.17 3.04
C THR A 367 1.37 38.13 4.56
N HIS A 368 1.66 36.99 5.19
CA HIS A 368 1.62 36.80 6.63
C HIS A 368 3.00 36.38 7.14
N ILE A 369 3.50 37.10 8.14
CA ILE A 369 4.74 36.79 8.86
C ILE A 369 4.42 36.93 10.35
N GLU A 370 4.73 35.89 11.12
CA GLU A 370 4.60 35.89 12.58
C GLU A 370 5.90 35.44 13.23
N GLU A 371 6.32 36.14 14.29
CA GLU A 371 7.51 35.79 15.08
C GLU A 371 7.09 35.26 16.45
N ILE A 372 7.49 34.03 16.76
CA ILE A 372 7.15 33.36 18.03
C ILE A 372 8.43 33.09 18.83
N GLN A 373 8.44 33.50 20.10
CA GLN A 373 9.55 33.24 21.03
C GLN A 373 9.54 31.78 21.52
N ARG A 374 10.27 30.91 20.83
CA ARG A 374 10.51 29.51 21.20
C ARG A 374 11.92 29.08 20.84
N GLU A 375 12.49 28.20 21.65
CA GLU A 375 13.80 27.61 21.37
C GLU A 375 13.73 26.63 20.18
N TYR A 376 12.64 25.85 20.10
CA TYR A 376 12.47 24.78 19.11
C TYR A 376 11.39 25.15 18.08
N PRO A 377 11.69 25.14 16.77
CA PRO A 377 10.73 25.51 15.72
C PRO A 377 9.44 24.69 15.72
N LEU A 378 9.49 23.40 16.06
CA LEU A 378 8.27 22.59 16.17
C LEU A 378 7.32 23.13 17.25
N GLU A 379 7.83 23.66 18.37
CA GLU A 379 6.97 24.25 19.41
C GLU A 379 6.28 25.52 18.91
N ALA A 380 7.00 26.38 18.17
CA ALA A 380 6.40 27.56 17.54
C ALA A 380 5.32 27.19 16.53
N VAL A 381 5.54 26.15 15.72
CA VAL A 381 4.53 25.64 14.79
C VAL A 381 3.29 25.13 15.52
N ILE A 382 3.46 24.39 16.62
CA ILE A 382 2.32 23.91 17.40
C ILE A 382 1.56 25.07 18.05
N ASP A 383 2.24 26.11 18.53
CA ASP A 383 1.61 27.31 19.07
C ASP A 383 0.84 28.12 18.01
N HIS A 384 1.35 28.15 16.77
CA HIS A 384 0.69 28.81 15.63
C HIS A 384 -0.54 28.03 15.12
N ILE A 385 -0.65 26.73 15.39
CA ILE A 385 -1.81 25.95 14.98
C ILE A 385 -2.97 26.20 15.95
N ASP A 386 -4.02 26.88 15.49
CA ASP A 386 -5.23 27.10 16.27
C ASP A 386 -5.82 25.78 16.81
N ASP A 387 -6.11 25.73 18.11
CA ASP A 387 -6.65 24.53 18.79
C ASP A 387 -5.87 23.24 18.47
N ALA A 388 -4.52 23.35 18.45
CA ALA A 388 -3.63 22.25 18.13
C ALA A 388 -3.96 20.96 18.90
N GLN A 389 -4.42 21.08 20.15
CA GLN A 389 -4.76 19.95 21.02
C GLN A 389 -5.88 19.05 20.44
N ASN A 390 -6.81 19.61 19.68
CA ASN A 390 -7.90 18.87 19.06
C ASN A 390 -7.65 18.52 17.59
N LYS A 391 -6.70 19.20 16.94
CA LYS A 391 -6.32 18.98 15.54
C LYS A 391 -5.43 17.76 15.35
N SER A 392 -5.55 17.08 14.21
CA SER A 392 -4.68 15.97 13.82
C SER A 392 -3.40 16.49 13.14
N ILE A 393 -2.23 16.10 13.65
CA ILE A 393 -0.93 16.63 13.25
C ILE A 393 -0.02 15.48 12.81
N LEU A 394 0.57 15.62 11.62
CA LEU A 394 1.62 14.75 11.10
C LEU A 394 2.95 15.50 11.07
N VAL A 395 3.94 15.02 11.82
CA VAL A 395 5.32 15.51 11.75
C VAL A 395 6.17 14.55 10.92
N VAL A 396 6.81 15.04 9.86
CA VAL A 396 7.63 14.24 8.94
C VAL A 396 9.11 14.54 9.14
N VAL A 397 9.90 13.48 9.31
CA VAL A 397 11.36 13.54 9.54
C VAL A 397 12.14 12.56 8.67
N GLY A 398 13.46 12.76 8.54
CA GLY A 398 14.29 11.99 7.61
C GLY A 398 14.82 10.65 8.12
N TYR A 399 14.78 10.37 9.43
CA TYR A 399 15.28 9.10 10.00
C TYR A 399 14.52 8.67 11.26
N ARG A 400 14.59 7.36 11.54
CA ARG A 400 13.77 6.65 12.54
C ARG A 400 14.00 7.16 13.96
N TYR A 401 15.27 7.24 14.37
CA TYR A 401 15.65 7.72 15.69
C TYR A 401 15.08 9.11 16.00
N LYS A 402 15.08 10.03 15.03
CA LYS A 402 14.46 11.36 15.19
C LYS A 402 12.95 11.28 15.37
N ALA A 403 12.29 10.36 14.65
CA ALA A 403 10.84 10.15 14.79
C ALA A 403 10.50 9.70 16.22
N GLU A 404 11.24 8.74 16.76
CA GLU A 404 11.08 8.27 18.15
C GLU A 404 11.40 9.37 19.17
N GLN A 405 12.49 10.13 18.97
CA GLN A 405 12.88 11.23 19.85
C GLN A 405 11.82 12.33 19.92
N ILE A 406 11.33 12.79 18.77
CA ILE A 406 10.30 13.83 18.71
C ILE A 406 8.99 13.29 19.28
N ALA A 407 8.60 12.05 18.99
CA ALA A 407 7.40 11.45 19.58
C ALA A 407 7.49 11.38 21.11
N ARG A 408 8.66 11.03 21.67
CA ARG A 408 8.90 11.04 23.11
C ARG A 408 8.85 12.46 23.70
N ALA A 409 9.41 13.44 23.02
CA ALA A 409 9.34 14.85 23.44
C ALA A 409 7.88 15.38 23.40
N ALA A 410 7.13 15.02 22.36
CA ALA A 410 5.71 15.33 22.19
C ALA A 410 4.85 14.67 23.27
N ALA A 411 5.12 13.42 23.62
CA ALA A 411 4.40 12.68 24.67
C ALA A 411 4.49 13.34 26.06
N ARG A 412 5.50 14.18 26.30
CA ARG A 412 5.65 14.95 27.55
C ARG A 412 4.91 16.28 27.52
N ARG A 413 4.65 16.85 26.35
CA ARG A 413 4.15 18.23 26.18
C ARG A 413 2.70 18.30 25.70
N TRP A 414 2.33 17.46 24.73
CA TRP A 414 1.04 17.52 24.02
C TRP A 414 0.24 16.24 24.24
N GLN A 415 0.10 15.82 25.50
CA GLN A 415 -0.59 14.58 25.87
C GLN A 415 -2.04 14.56 25.39
N ARG A 416 -2.44 13.44 24.79
CA ARG A 416 -3.79 13.16 24.27
C ARG A 416 -4.20 11.73 24.67
N PRO A 417 -4.36 11.44 25.98
CA PRO A 417 -4.47 10.07 26.47
C PRO A 417 -5.47 9.21 25.69
N LEU A 418 -5.07 7.97 25.37
CA LEU A 418 -5.88 7.00 24.64
C LEU A 418 -6.43 5.94 25.60
N ASP A 419 -7.52 5.30 25.18
CA ASP A 419 -7.96 4.06 25.81
C ASP A 419 -6.88 2.97 25.64
N GLY A 420 -6.57 2.26 26.72
CA GLY A 420 -5.61 1.16 26.72
C GLY A 420 -5.98 0.04 25.74
N SER A 421 -7.28 -0.13 25.46
CA SER A 421 -7.77 -1.12 24.48
C SER A 421 -7.22 -0.86 23.06
N ILE A 422 -7.10 0.41 22.66
CA ILE A 422 -6.55 0.82 21.36
C ILE A 422 -5.06 0.49 21.29
N THR A 423 -4.34 0.74 22.39
CA THR A 423 -2.91 0.43 22.49
C THR A 423 -2.66 -1.08 22.40
N ASP A 424 -3.42 -1.88 23.14
CA ASP A 424 -3.31 -3.34 23.09
C ASP A 424 -3.70 -3.89 21.71
N HIS A 425 -4.71 -3.31 21.04
CA HIS A 425 -5.05 -3.65 19.67
C HIS A 425 -3.90 -3.37 18.70
N ILE A 426 -3.29 -2.18 18.75
CA ILE A 426 -2.17 -1.81 17.86
C ILE A 426 -1.00 -2.77 18.04
N LEU A 427 -0.59 -3.04 19.28
CA LEU A 427 0.58 -3.89 19.55
C LEU A 427 0.30 -5.37 19.24
N GLY A 428 -0.90 -5.86 19.53
CA GLY A 428 -1.30 -7.25 19.26
C GLY A 428 -0.30 -8.27 19.79
N SER A 429 0.07 -9.25 18.96
CA SER A 429 1.07 -10.28 19.30
C SER A 429 2.51 -9.78 19.37
N SER A 430 2.78 -8.55 18.92
CA SER A 430 4.12 -7.95 18.94
C SER A 430 4.45 -7.28 20.27
N LYS A 431 3.55 -7.39 21.26
CA LYS A 431 3.78 -6.94 22.65
C LYS A 431 5.03 -7.63 23.23
N GLY A 432 5.89 -6.85 23.89
CA GLY A 432 7.17 -7.32 24.40
C GLY A 432 8.34 -7.25 23.41
N LEU A 433 8.13 -6.86 22.14
CA LEU A 433 9.23 -6.54 21.23
C LEU A 433 9.83 -5.15 21.56
N PRO A 434 11.14 -4.93 21.34
CA PRO A 434 11.81 -3.72 21.84
C PRO A 434 11.26 -2.40 21.30
N LEU A 435 11.03 -2.26 19.99
CA LEU A 435 10.45 -1.03 19.42
C LEU A 435 8.94 -0.94 19.69
N ALA A 436 8.23 -2.07 19.70
CA ALA A 436 6.82 -2.11 20.10
C ALA A 436 6.58 -1.57 21.52
N GLU A 437 7.44 -1.89 22.50
CA GLU A 437 7.34 -1.32 23.85
C GLU A 437 7.69 0.18 23.87
N ARG A 438 8.65 0.65 23.07
CA ARG A 438 8.90 2.11 22.91
C ARG A 438 7.70 2.83 22.29
N LEU A 439 7.01 2.19 21.35
CA LEU A 439 5.77 2.74 20.75
C LEU A 439 4.65 2.81 21.80
N LYS A 440 4.51 1.78 22.62
CA LYS A 440 3.53 1.73 23.71
C LYS A 440 3.68 2.90 24.68
N GLU A 441 4.90 3.24 25.07
CA GLU A 441 5.18 4.37 25.97
C GLU A 441 4.61 5.70 25.45
N VAL A 442 4.78 5.98 24.15
CA VAL A 442 4.26 7.22 23.55
C VAL A 442 2.76 7.12 23.25
N LEU A 443 2.24 5.93 22.91
CA LEU A 443 0.81 5.70 22.66
C LEU A 443 -0.03 5.95 23.92
N GLN A 444 0.48 5.66 25.11
CA GLN A 444 -0.19 5.98 26.37
C GLN A 444 -0.46 7.50 26.52
N ALA A 445 0.38 8.33 25.92
CA ALA A 445 0.20 9.78 25.83
C ALA A 445 -0.56 10.22 24.56
N GLY A 446 -1.07 9.30 23.75
CA GLY A 446 -1.77 9.57 22.49
C GLY A 446 -0.90 10.05 21.34
N ILE A 447 0.40 9.85 21.45
CA ILE A 447 1.37 10.16 20.41
C ILE A 447 1.83 8.85 19.78
N ALA A 448 2.05 8.83 18.47
CA ALA A 448 2.66 7.69 17.81
C ALA A 448 3.89 8.10 17.02
N PHE A 449 4.87 7.20 16.92
CA PHE A 449 5.85 7.26 15.84
C PHE A 449 5.55 6.20 14.78
N HIS A 450 5.91 6.46 13.52
CA HIS A 450 5.71 5.55 12.39
C HIS A 450 6.94 5.46 11.49
N HIS A 451 7.50 4.24 11.38
CA HIS A 451 8.56 3.92 10.43
C HIS A 451 8.65 2.42 10.16
N ALA A 452 9.38 2.06 9.10
CA ALA A 452 9.52 0.68 8.63
C ALA A 452 10.16 -0.31 9.62
N GLY A 453 10.75 0.18 10.72
CA GLY A 453 11.29 -0.67 11.79
C GLY A 453 10.23 -1.34 12.65
N LEU A 454 9.02 -0.78 12.68
CA LEU A 454 7.87 -1.43 13.29
C LEU A 454 7.46 -2.66 12.48
N ASP A 455 7.09 -3.73 13.18
CA ASP A 455 6.46 -4.90 12.58
C ASP A 455 5.31 -4.49 11.65
N SER A 456 5.16 -5.21 10.53
CA SER A 456 4.19 -4.83 9.49
C SER A 456 2.74 -4.94 9.97
N GLY A 457 2.45 -5.84 10.91
CA GLY A 457 1.14 -5.97 11.54
C GLY A 457 0.84 -4.81 12.48
N VAL A 458 1.83 -4.39 13.29
CA VAL A 458 1.72 -3.20 14.15
C VAL A 458 1.49 -1.95 13.32
N ARG A 459 2.24 -1.77 12.22
CA ARG A 459 2.05 -0.63 11.31
C ARG A 459 0.65 -0.58 10.71
N GLY A 460 0.13 -1.71 10.24
CA GLY A 460 -1.21 -1.77 9.65
C GLY A 460 -2.29 -1.36 10.65
N ARG A 461 -2.27 -1.92 11.87
CA ARG A 461 -3.23 -1.56 12.92
C ARG A 461 -3.07 -0.11 13.39
N LEU A 462 -1.83 0.40 13.48
CA LEU A 462 -1.56 1.80 13.78
C LEU A 462 -2.16 2.73 12.70
N GLU A 463 -1.96 2.42 11.43
CA GLU A 463 -2.53 3.19 10.30
C GLU A 463 -4.05 3.18 10.30
N ASP A 464 -4.69 2.08 10.71
CA ASP A 464 -6.14 2.00 10.87
C ASP A 464 -6.66 2.93 11.98
N GLU A 465 -5.97 2.99 13.12
CA GLU A 465 -6.33 3.87 14.24
C GLU A 465 -6.05 5.36 13.94
N ILE A 466 -5.03 5.67 13.14
CA ILE A 466 -4.81 7.01 12.58
C ILE A 466 -5.96 7.37 11.62
N ARG A 467 -6.40 6.45 10.75
CA ARG A 467 -7.50 6.69 9.80
C ARG A 467 -8.83 6.92 10.53
N ARG A 468 -9.06 6.23 11.65
CA ARG A 468 -10.22 6.43 12.53
C ARG A 468 -10.15 7.73 13.35
N ASN A 469 -9.06 8.50 13.23
CA ASN A 469 -8.79 9.72 13.99
C ASN A 469 -8.69 9.50 15.51
N ASN A 470 -8.41 8.26 15.94
CA ASN A 470 -8.16 7.96 17.35
C ASN A 470 -6.76 8.44 17.75
N ILE A 471 -5.78 8.33 16.84
CA ILE A 471 -4.42 8.86 17.02
C ILE A 471 -4.27 10.14 16.22
N ARG A 472 -4.10 11.26 16.92
CA ARG A 472 -4.13 12.61 16.34
C ARG A 472 -2.77 13.31 16.31
N PHE A 473 -1.70 12.70 16.81
CA PHE A 473 -0.35 13.26 16.69
C PHE A 473 0.61 12.15 16.30
N VAL A 474 1.13 12.22 15.08
CA VAL A 474 1.97 11.17 14.51
C VAL A 474 3.29 11.78 14.06
N VAL A 475 4.40 11.18 14.48
CA VAL A 475 5.74 11.51 14.00
C VAL A 475 6.23 10.40 13.09
N SER A 476 6.42 10.67 11.81
CA SER A 476 6.70 9.64 10.83
C SER A 476 7.94 9.94 10.00
N THR A 477 8.61 8.88 9.57
CA THR A 477 9.45 8.95 8.36
C THR A 477 8.57 9.03 7.10
N THR A 478 9.12 8.96 5.90
CA THR A 478 8.32 8.93 4.65
C THR A 478 7.46 7.70 4.45
N GLY A 479 7.50 6.71 5.35
CA GLY A 479 6.69 5.49 5.24
C GLY A 479 5.19 5.77 5.13
N ILE A 480 4.66 6.70 5.94
CA ILE A 480 3.23 7.07 5.92
C ILE A 480 2.86 7.97 4.73
N THR A 481 3.84 8.50 4.01
CA THR A 481 3.62 9.45 2.91
C THR A 481 3.40 8.78 1.56
N ALA A 482 3.42 7.45 1.50
CA ALA A 482 3.05 6.65 0.33
C ALA A 482 1.79 5.83 0.65
N GLY A 483 0.71 5.96 -0.13
CA GLY A 483 -0.58 5.31 0.15
C GLY A 483 -1.79 6.24 0.04
N THR A 484 -2.79 6.06 0.91
CA THR A 484 -4.01 6.90 0.97
C THR A 484 -3.89 8.14 1.84
N SER A 485 -4.82 9.09 1.63
CA SER A 485 -4.96 10.28 2.46
C SER A 485 -5.33 9.91 3.89
N PHE A 486 -4.69 10.56 4.86
CA PHE A 486 -5.04 10.52 6.27
C PHE A 486 -5.68 11.86 6.62
N PRO A 487 -6.71 11.93 7.47
CA PRO A 487 -7.40 13.18 7.79
C PRO A 487 -6.57 14.05 8.75
N PHE A 488 -5.39 14.52 8.32
CA PHE A 488 -4.53 15.43 9.09
C PHE A 488 -4.94 16.89 8.84
N ASP A 489 -5.16 17.64 9.91
CA ASP A 489 -5.36 19.10 9.87
C ASP A 489 -4.06 19.84 9.53
N ALA A 490 -2.93 19.34 10.03
CA ALA A 490 -1.63 19.94 9.80
C ALA A 490 -0.55 18.91 9.45
N VAL A 491 0.32 19.26 8.50
CA VAL A 491 1.52 18.50 8.14
C VAL A 491 2.75 19.37 8.37
N VAL A 492 3.66 18.93 9.24
CA VAL A 492 4.90 19.62 9.58
C VAL A 492 6.07 18.83 9.03
N ILE A 493 6.87 19.40 8.14
CA ILE A 493 8.02 18.73 7.52
C ILE A 493 9.30 19.36 8.05
N LEU A 494 10.10 18.60 8.80
CA LEU A 494 11.35 19.08 9.40
C LEU A 494 12.55 18.84 8.48
N PHE A 495 13.05 19.89 7.85
CA PHE A 495 14.21 19.85 6.96
C PHE A 495 15.52 20.04 7.73
N ASP A 496 16.25 18.94 7.84
CA ASP A 496 17.65 18.89 8.26
C ASP A 496 18.49 18.14 7.22
N ARG A 497 19.77 17.89 7.53
CA ARG A 497 20.69 17.13 6.67
C ARG A 497 20.20 15.73 6.27
N SER A 498 19.24 15.14 6.99
CA SER A 498 18.69 13.81 6.72
C SER A 498 17.55 13.80 5.70
N MET A 499 16.91 14.94 5.43
CA MET A 499 15.82 15.07 4.45
C MET A 499 16.28 15.15 3.00
N GLY A 500 17.50 14.70 2.70
CA GLY A 500 18.12 14.82 1.37
C GLY A 500 17.43 14.07 0.22
N PHE A 501 16.34 13.34 0.48
CA PHE A 501 15.49 12.72 -0.55
C PHE A 501 14.30 13.61 -0.96
N LEU A 502 13.91 14.61 -0.15
CA LEU A 502 12.76 15.48 -0.41
C LEU A 502 13.20 16.74 -1.15
N VAL A 503 13.63 16.56 -2.40
CA VAL A 503 14.34 17.60 -3.16
C VAL A 503 13.52 18.17 -4.31
N THR A 504 12.39 17.52 -4.66
CA THR A 504 11.53 17.93 -5.75
C THR A 504 10.15 18.34 -5.26
N ARG A 505 9.55 19.31 -5.96
CA ARG A 505 8.17 19.72 -5.72
C ARG A 505 7.17 18.56 -5.80
N SER A 506 7.36 17.61 -6.73
CA SER A 506 6.47 16.45 -6.86
C SER A 506 6.42 15.62 -5.57
N ARG A 507 7.58 15.31 -4.99
CA ARG A 507 7.68 14.57 -3.71
C ARG A 507 7.07 15.37 -2.56
N TYR A 508 7.32 16.68 -2.51
CA TYR A 508 6.66 17.56 -1.55
C TYR A 508 5.13 17.47 -1.63
N LEU A 509 4.56 17.56 -2.83
CA LEU A 509 3.11 17.49 -3.03
C LEU A 509 2.49 16.13 -2.68
N GLN A 510 3.26 15.04 -2.77
CA GLN A 510 2.81 13.72 -2.28
C GLN A 510 2.65 13.70 -0.75
N ILE A 511 3.49 14.44 -0.02
CA ILE A 511 3.42 14.59 1.43
C ILE A 511 2.33 15.59 1.82
N ALA A 512 2.33 16.79 1.23
CA ALA A 512 1.32 17.82 1.50
C ALA A 512 -0.11 17.34 1.16
N GLY A 513 -0.26 16.56 0.09
CA GLY A 513 -1.54 15.98 -0.30
C GLY A 513 -2.10 14.94 0.68
N ARG A 514 -1.36 14.57 1.74
CA ARG A 514 -1.82 13.62 2.76
C ARG A 514 -3.00 14.14 3.56
N ILE A 515 -3.14 15.46 3.73
CA ILE A 515 -4.33 16.13 4.31
C ILE A 515 -5.62 15.59 3.66
N GLY A 516 -5.56 15.28 2.35
CA GLY A 516 -6.65 14.70 1.59
C GLY A 516 -7.60 15.76 1.04
N GLU A 517 -7.92 15.67 -0.26
CA GLU A 517 -8.72 16.69 -0.94
C GLU A 517 -10.13 16.87 -0.34
N TYR A 518 -10.80 15.78 0.04
CA TYR A 518 -12.12 15.84 0.69
C TYR A 518 -12.06 16.55 2.04
N TYR A 519 -11.04 16.25 2.84
CA TYR A 519 -10.84 16.88 4.15
C TYR A 519 -10.53 18.36 3.99
N LEU A 520 -9.60 18.69 3.09
CA LEU A 520 -9.20 20.04 2.74
C LEU A 520 -10.39 20.89 2.26
N ALA A 521 -11.29 20.31 1.46
CA ALA A 521 -12.51 20.98 1.00
C ALA A 521 -13.47 21.36 2.13
N GLN A 522 -13.49 20.58 3.22
CA GLN A 522 -14.45 20.75 4.32
C GLN A 522 -13.89 21.54 5.50
N ARG A 523 -12.60 21.40 5.77
CA ARG A 523 -11.98 21.86 7.02
C ARG A 523 -10.75 22.74 6.81
N GLY A 524 -10.31 22.92 5.57
CA GLY A 524 -9.00 23.52 5.30
C GLY A 524 -7.87 22.60 5.72
N GLY A 525 -6.67 23.16 5.86
CA GLY A 525 -5.51 22.43 6.32
C GLY A 525 -4.23 23.23 6.07
N SER A 526 -3.19 22.94 6.85
CA SER A 526 -1.94 23.71 6.85
C SER A 526 -0.72 22.81 6.66
N VAL A 527 0.29 23.29 5.95
CA VAL A 527 1.57 22.61 5.76
C VAL A 527 2.70 23.54 6.18
N TYR A 528 3.58 23.07 7.07
CA TYR A 528 4.73 23.82 7.57
C TYR A 528 6.02 23.19 7.07
N LEU A 529 6.85 23.97 6.37
CA LEU A 529 8.20 23.59 5.94
C LEU A 529 9.21 24.20 6.90
N VAL A 530 9.68 23.40 7.86
CA VAL A 530 10.58 23.85 8.92
C VAL A 530 12.02 23.66 8.50
N PHE A 531 12.73 24.75 8.24
CA PHE A 531 14.14 24.74 7.89
C PHE A 531 15.00 24.79 9.16
N GLU A 532 15.50 23.63 9.60
CA GLU A 532 16.32 23.55 10.81
C GLU A 532 17.82 23.75 10.53
N SER A 533 18.29 23.29 9.36
CA SER A 533 19.69 23.44 8.96
C SER A 533 19.91 23.26 7.46
N PRO A 534 20.99 23.85 6.91
CA PRO A 534 21.39 23.61 5.53
C PRO A 534 21.56 22.13 5.21
N THR A 535 20.94 21.70 4.11
CA THR A 535 21.01 20.35 3.58
C THR A 535 22.01 20.28 2.41
N ARG A 536 22.15 19.11 1.78
CA ARG A 536 22.96 18.99 0.56
C ARG A 536 22.37 19.84 -0.57
N GLN A 537 21.03 19.86 -0.70
CA GLN A 537 20.31 20.49 -1.79
C GLN A 537 19.80 21.91 -1.48
N PHE A 538 19.43 22.18 -0.23
CA PHE A 538 18.89 23.48 0.21
C PHE A 538 19.86 24.15 1.19
N LYS A 539 20.37 25.33 0.82
CA LYS A 539 21.31 26.13 1.64
C LYS A 539 20.61 27.16 2.52
N SER A 540 19.39 27.57 2.17
CA SER A 540 18.55 28.51 2.92
C SER A 540 17.08 28.12 2.85
N ALA A 541 16.27 28.67 3.75
CA ALA A 541 14.81 28.56 3.71
C ALA A 541 14.23 29.12 2.39
N ASP A 542 14.77 30.23 1.89
CA ASP A 542 14.38 30.80 0.58
C ASP A 542 14.58 29.83 -0.58
N GLN A 543 15.72 29.15 -0.64
CA GLN A 543 15.99 28.18 -1.71
C GLN A 543 15.01 27.01 -1.64
N LEU A 544 14.69 26.56 -0.43
CA LEU A 544 13.71 25.52 -0.17
C LEU A 544 12.31 25.96 -0.61
N ALA A 545 11.87 27.16 -0.20
CA ALA A 545 10.59 27.73 -0.57
C ALA A 545 10.46 27.88 -2.09
N LYS A 546 11.46 28.50 -2.73
CA LYS A 546 11.52 28.64 -4.19
C LYS A 546 11.34 27.30 -4.89
N THR A 547 12.06 26.27 -4.47
CA THR A 547 12.04 24.95 -5.11
C THR A 547 10.73 24.18 -4.86
N LEU A 548 10.23 24.15 -3.62
CA LEU A 548 9.11 23.29 -3.26
C LEU A 548 7.75 23.97 -3.43
N LEU A 549 7.67 25.29 -3.22
CA LEU A 549 6.41 26.05 -3.26
C LEU A 549 6.22 26.85 -4.55
N HIS A 550 7.28 27.21 -5.29
CA HIS A 550 7.17 28.13 -6.43
C HIS A 550 7.58 27.53 -7.78
N GLU A 551 8.60 26.67 -7.85
CA GLU A 551 9.03 26.06 -9.13
C GLU A 551 7.93 25.22 -9.79
N PRO A 552 7.88 25.18 -11.14
CA PRO A 552 6.99 24.28 -11.85
C PRO A 552 7.35 22.82 -11.58
N LEU A 553 6.38 21.92 -11.81
CA LEU A 553 6.65 20.48 -11.75
C LEU A 553 7.61 20.09 -12.87
N ARG A 554 8.66 19.35 -12.50
CA ARG A 554 9.69 18.87 -13.45
C ARG A 554 9.16 17.69 -14.28
N PRO A 555 9.67 17.51 -15.52
CA PRO A 555 9.49 16.28 -16.29
C PRO A 555 9.93 15.05 -15.50
N LEU A 556 9.35 13.88 -15.83
CA LEU A 556 9.85 12.61 -15.30
C LEU A 556 11.09 12.19 -16.09
N GLU A 557 12.18 11.87 -15.39
CA GLU A 557 13.44 11.44 -16.01
C GLU A 557 13.91 10.11 -15.42
N PRO A 558 13.66 8.97 -16.10
CA PRO A 558 14.16 7.69 -15.62
C PRO A 558 15.69 7.63 -15.67
N GLY A 559 16.28 6.90 -14.72
CA GLY A 559 17.69 6.53 -14.76
C GLY A 559 18.06 5.56 -15.90
N PRO A 560 19.36 5.30 -16.11
CA PRO A 560 19.85 4.34 -17.10
C PRO A 560 19.50 2.90 -16.74
N ILE A 561 19.50 1.99 -17.73
CA ILE A 561 19.13 0.59 -17.51
C ILE A 561 20.16 -0.07 -16.59
N ASP A 562 19.64 -0.82 -15.62
CA ASP A 562 20.47 -1.57 -14.71
C ASP A 562 21.08 -2.81 -15.42
N PRO A 563 22.39 -3.10 -15.24
CA PRO A 563 23.02 -4.23 -15.91
C PRO A 563 22.37 -5.59 -15.57
N SER A 564 21.88 -5.80 -14.35
CA SER A 564 21.15 -7.04 -13.99
C SER A 564 19.83 -7.14 -14.76
N ILE A 565 19.06 -6.05 -14.91
CA ILE A 565 17.84 -6.05 -15.73
C ILE A 565 18.17 -6.41 -17.19
N MET A 566 19.22 -5.81 -17.77
CA MET A 566 19.68 -6.13 -19.12
C MET A 566 20.09 -7.60 -19.24
N ALA A 567 20.91 -8.10 -18.32
CA ALA A 567 21.38 -9.48 -18.30
C ALA A 567 20.21 -10.47 -18.26
N ASN A 568 19.26 -10.28 -17.34
CA ASN A 568 18.07 -11.13 -17.23
C ASN A 568 17.19 -11.03 -18.48
N LEU A 569 17.08 -9.86 -19.12
CA LEU A 569 16.37 -9.72 -20.40
C LEU A 569 17.04 -10.48 -21.55
N ILE A 570 18.38 -10.45 -21.64
CA ILE A 570 19.15 -11.22 -22.63
C ILE A 570 18.87 -12.71 -22.44
N ILE A 571 19.02 -13.20 -21.22
CA ILE A 571 18.81 -14.61 -20.87
C ILE A 571 17.36 -15.03 -21.15
N ARG A 572 16.38 -14.18 -20.84
CA ARG A 572 14.97 -14.41 -21.19
C ARG A 572 14.76 -14.64 -22.68
N GLN A 573 15.33 -13.79 -23.55
CA GLN A 573 15.18 -13.98 -25.00
C GLN A 573 15.89 -15.25 -25.46
N ALA A 574 17.04 -15.57 -24.88
CA ALA A 574 17.76 -16.82 -25.12
C ALA A 574 16.95 -18.06 -24.70
N LEU A 575 16.20 -18.01 -23.59
CA LEU A 575 15.36 -19.12 -23.10
C LEU A 575 14.25 -19.53 -24.08
N LYS A 576 13.77 -18.61 -24.94
CA LYS A 576 12.72 -18.87 -25.93
C LYS A 576 13.13 -19.86 -27.02
N GLN A 577 14.43 -20.10 -27.21
CA GLN A 577 14.96 -20.88 -28.32
C GLN A 577 15.91 -21.95 -27.78
N ARG A 578 15.98 -23.11 -28.46
CA ARG A 578 16.93 -24.17 -28.08
C ARG A 578 18.38 -23.76 -28.41
N THR A 579 18.56 -23.11 -29.55
CA THR A 579 19.79 -22.47 -30.02
C THR A 579 19.45 -21.10 -30.60
N PHE A 580 20.39 -20.16 -30.54
CA PHE A 580 20.18 -18.79 -31.01
C PHE A 580 21.46 -18.17 -31.59
N LYS A 581 21.30 -17.09 -32.35
CA LYS A 581 22.40 -16.22 -32.79
C LYS A 581 22.42 -14.98 -31.90
N ALA A 582 23.58 -14.59 -31.38
CA ALA A 582 23.73 -13.39 -30.54
C ALA A 582 23.18 -12.13 -31.24
N SER A 583 23.39 -11.99 -32.55
CA SER A 583 22.84 -10.88 -33.36
C SER A 583 21.31 -10.83 -33.39
N LYS A 584 20.63 -11.98 -33.38
CA LYS A 584 19.17 -12.06 -33.32
C LYS A 584 18.66 -11.61 -31.94
N ILE A 585 19.28 -12.12 -30.87
CA ILE A 585 18.95 -11.73 -29.50
C ILE A 585 19.20 -10.24 -29.28
N LYS A 586 20.32 -9.71 -29.79
CA LYS A 586 20.64 -8.27 -29.76
C LYS A 586 19.52 -7.45 -30.40
N LYS A 587 19.10 -7.82 -31.61
CA LYS A 587 18.00 -7.14 -32.31
C LYS A 587 16.70 -7.16 -31.51
N GLU A 588 16.34 -8.30 -30.92
CA GLU A 588 15.13 -8.44 -30.09
C GLU A 588 15.20 -7.61 -28.81
N VAL A 589 16.34 -7.63 -28.10
CA VAL A 589 16.56 -6.87 -26.87
C VAL A 589 16.57 -5.36 -27.14
N LEU A 590 17.35 -4.90 -28.12
CA LEU A 590 17.41 -3.48 -28.47
C LEU A 590 16.06 -2.97 -28.95
N SER A 591 15.29 -3.76 -29.71
CA SER A 591 13.94 -3.37 -30.14
C SER A 591 12.97 -3.14 -28.96
N ILE A 592 13.15 -3.86 -27.85
CA ILE A 592 12.37 -3.62 -26.62
C ILE A 592 12.83 -2.33 -25.96
N LEU A 593 14.13 -2.16 -25.75
CA LEU A 593 14.70 -1.01 -25.03
C LEU A 593 14.54 0.31 -25.79
N GLN A 594 14.53 0.28 -27.12
CA GLN A 594 14.24 1.45 -27.97
C GLN A 594 12.82 2.00 -27.74
N LYS A 595 11.90 1.18 -27.24
CA LYS A 595 10.52 1.60 -26.92
C LYS A 595 10.38 2.14 -25.49
N SER A 596 11.45 2.15 -24.70
CA SER A 596 11.45 2.68 -23.33
C SER A 596 11.32 4.20 -23.29
N TYR A 597 10.82 4.73 -22.19
CA TYR A 597 10.68 6.17 -22.01
C TYR A 597 12.06 6.81 -21.92
N ARG A 598 13.03 6.16 -21.26
CA ARG A 598 14.42 6.66 -21.20
C ARG A 598 15.02 6.88 -22.59
N THR A 599 14.90 5.92 -23.50
CA THR A 599 15.44 6.07 -24.87
C THR A 599 14.79 7.23 -25.63
N SER A 600 13.50 7.52 -25.37
CA SER A 600 12.81 8.64 -26.02
C SER A 600 13.35 10.03 -25.64
N LYS A 601 14.16 10.13 -24.58
CA LYS A 601 14.72 11.39 -24.05
C LYS A 601 16.18 11.63 -24.45
N ASP A 602 16.91 10.59 -24.80
CA ASP A 602 18.37 10.63 -24.95
C ASP A 602 18.79 9.84 -26.20
N GLY A 603 19.21 10.55 -27.24
CA GLY A 603 19.59 9.96 -28.53
C GLY A 603 20.87 9.12 -28.47
N ASP A 604 21.76 9.39 -27.51
CA ASP A 604 23.00 8.62 -27.32
C ASP A 604 22.78 7.35 -26.48
N TYR A 605 21.62 7.24 -25.83
CA TYR A 605 21.29 6.10 -24.97
C TYR A 605 21.24 4.77 -25.74
N GLU A 606 20.89 4.78 -27.02
CA GLU A 606 20.92 3.57 -27.86
C GLU A 606 22.32 2.96 -27.98
N ARG A 607 23.35 3.81 -28.07
CA ARG A 607 24.74 3.37 -28.10
C ARG A 607 25.15 2.76 -26.76
N TYR A 608 24.73 3.39 -25.65
CA TYR A 608 24.97 2.89 -24.30
C TYR A 608 24.38 1.48 -24.10
N ILE A 609 23.10 1.27 -24.43
CA ILE A 609 22.45 -0.06 -24.28
C ILE A 609 23.08 -1.11 -25.20
N SER A 610 23.53 -0.74 -26.42
CA SER A 610 24.21 -1.65 -27.33
C SER A 610 25.56 -2.10 -26.77
N ASN A 611 26.36 -1.16 -26.25
CA ASN A 611 27.66 -1.47 -25.66
C ASN A 611 27.53 -2.35 -24.40
N MET A 612 26.51 -2.08 -23.57
CA MET A 612 26.19 -2.91 -22.41
C MET A 612 25.82 -4.33 -22.82
N PHE A 613 24.95 -4.48 -23.84
CA PHE A 613 24.59 -5.79 -24.37
C PHE A 613 25.84 -6.58 -24.81
N ASP A 614 26.71 -5.94 -25.60
CA ASP A 614 27.92 -6.61 -26.12
C ASP A 614 28.85 -7.03 -24.98
N SER A 615 29.04 -6.18 -23.98
CA SER A 615 29.87 -6.46 -22.80
C SER A 615 29.32 -7.64 -21.98
N LEU A 616 28.01 -7.72 -21.79
CA LEU A 616 27.36 -8.82 -21.05
C LEU A 616 27.42 -10.14 -21.82
N VAL A 617 27.20 -10.12 -23.14
CA VAL A 617 27.28 -11.34 -23.96
C VAL A 617 28.71 -11.88 -23.99
N GLU A 618 29.71 -11.02 -24.20
CA GLU A 618 31.13 -11.40 -24.12
C GLU A 618 31.46 -12.03 -22.76
N TRP A 619 30.97 -11.43 -21.67
CA TRP A 619 31.17 -11.97 -20.33
C TRP A 619 30.52 -13.34 -20.12
N PHE A 620 29.28 -13.53 -20.59
CA PHE A 620 28.60 -14.84 -20.53
C PHE A 620 29.31 -15.91 -21.37
N GLU A 621 29.88 -15.55 -22.52
CA GLU A 621 30.68 -16.46 -23.36
C GLU A 621 31.98 -16.87 -22.66
N ASN A 622 32.71 -15.91 -22.08
CA ASN A 622 33.94 -16.15 -21.33
C ASN A 622 33.72 -17.03 -20.10
N ARG A 623 32.55 -16.95 -19.48
CA ARG A 623 32.13 -17.80 -18.35
C ARG A 623 31.47 -19.12 -18.80
N ASN A 624 31.48 -19.45 -20.09
CA ASN A 624 30.86 -20.66 -20.66
C ASN A 624 29.37 -20.85 -20.32
N CYS A 625 28.65 -19.75 -20.07
CA CYS A 625 27.21 -19.75 -19.81
C CYS A 625 26.40 -19.86 -21.11
N VAL A 626 26.98 -19.38 -22.21
CA VAL A 626 26.41 -19.43 -23.56
C VAL A 626 27.38 -20.17 -24.51
N PRO A 627 27.61 -21.48 -24.34
CA PRO A 627 28.53 -22.22 -25.20
C PRO A 627 28.13 -22.18 -26.68
N GLY A 628 29.13 -21.95 -27.53
CA GLY A 628 28.99 -22.05 -28.98
C GLY A 628 28.71 -23.48 -29.45
N THR A 629 27.87 -23.65 -30.46
CA THR A 629 27.59 -24.92 -31.15
C THR A 629 27.68 -24.73 -32.66
N LYS A 630 27.75 -25.84 -33.41
CA LYS A 630 27.73 -25.82 -34.89
C LYS A 630 26.49 -25.11 -35.47
N SER A 631 25.40 -25.02 -34.71
CA SER A 631 24.13 -24.40 -35.09
C SER A 631 23.85 -23.03 -34.46
N GLY A 632 24.82 -22.43 -33.75
CA GLY A 632 24.66 -21.19 -32.98
C GLY A 632 24.95 -21.38 -31.49
N ALA A 633 24.65 -20.40 -30.66
CA ALA A 633 24.87 -20.47 -29.22
C ALA A 633 23.69 -21.15 -28.51
N LYS A 634 23.91 -21.74 -27.33
CA LYS A 634 22.85 -22.22 -26.43
C LYS A 634 23.17 -21.88 -24.99
N LEU A 635 22.16 -21.78 -24.13
CA LEU A 635 22.39 -21.69 -22.69
C LEU A 635 22.94 -23.01 -22.15
N SER A 636 23.88 -22.94 -21.21
CA SER A 636 24.34 -24.10 -20.44
C SER A 636 23.19 -24.69 -19.62
N LYS A 637 23.29 -25.97 -19.21
CA LYS A 637 22.25 -26.63 -18.40
C LYS A 637 22.00 -25.85 -17.10
N ASN A 638 23.08 -25.45 -16.43
CA ASN A 638 22.99 -24.77 -15.14
C ASN A 638 22.46 -23.35 -15.31
N MET A 639 22.90 -22.60 -16.33
CA MET A 639 22.39 -21.26 -16.59
C MET A 639 20.89 -21.28 -16.92
N ARG A 640 20.44 -22.25 -17.72
CA ARG A 640 19.01 -22.45 -17.98
C ARG A 640 18.24 -22.76 -16.70
N ALA A 641 18.74 -23.68 -15.86
CA ALA A 641 18.11 -24.03 -14.60
C ALA A 641 18.03 -22.84 -13.63
N ALA A 642 19.08 -22.01 -13.55
CA ALA A 642 19.14 -20.82 -12.71
C ALA A 642 18.09 -19.79 -13.13
N ALA A 643 18.06 -19.47 -14.43
CA ALA A 643 17.12 -18.52 -14.99
C ALA A 643 15.66 -18.99 -14.86
N ASP A 644 15.37 -20.26 -15.16
CA ASP A 644 14.04 -20.85 -14.95
C ASP A 644 13.64 -20.94 -13.47
N SER A 645 14.60 -20.80 -12.55
CA SER A 645 14.39 -20.81 -11.09
C SER A 645 14.49 -19.44 -10.46
N ARG A 646 14.43 -18.37 -11.27
CA ARG A 646 14.32 -16.99 -10.82
C ARG A 646 15.59 -16.36 -10.22
N LEU A 647 16.72 -17.06 -10.24
CA LEU A 647 17.99 -16.53 -9.76
C LEU A 647 18.50 -15.42 -10.69
N ASP A 648 19.05 -14.35 -10.10
CA ASP A 648 19.66 -13.27 -10.86
C ASP A 648 20.83 -13.78 -11.72
N SER A 649 20.82 -13.45 -13.00
CA SER A 649 21.78 -13.99 -13.96
C SER A 649 23.23 -13.54 -13.72
N ILE A 650 23.46 -12.31 -13.27
CA ILE A 650 24.83 -11.84 -13.01
C ILE A 650 25.37 -12.50 -11.75
N HIS A 651 24.60 -12.43 -10.66
CA HIS A 651 25.06 -12.95 -9.37
C HIS A 651 25.15 -14.48 -9.35
N TYR A 652 24.29 -15.18 -10.08
CA TYR A 652 24.45 -16.62 -10.31
C TYR A 652 25.80 -16.95 -10.96
N VAL A 653 26.14 -16.28 -12.06
CA VAL A 653 27.39 -16.57 -12.80
C VAL A 653 28.62 -16.16 -11.99
N GLU A 654 28.55 -15.07 -11.23
CA GLU A 654 29.66 -14.63 -10.39
C GLU A 654 29.98 -15.63 -9.27
N HIS A 655 28.95 -16.30 -8.72
CA HIS A 655 29.08 -17.25 -7.61
C HIS A 655 28.85 -18.72 -7.99
N GLU A 656 28.86 -19.05 -9.29
CA GLU A 656 28.51 -20.39 -9.79
C GLU A 656 29.37 -21.51 -9.16
N ASN A 657 30.68 -21.28 -9.00
CA ASN A 657 31.59 -22.27 -8.43
C ASN A 657 31.25 -22.59 -6.97
N GLU A 658 30.90 -21.58 -6.19
CA GLU A 658 30.53 -21.75 -4.79
C GLU A 658 29.20 -22.48 -4.67
N ILE A 659 28.20 -22.10 -5.48
CA ILE A 659 26.89 -22.75 -5.53
C ILE A 659 27.04 -24.23 -5.90
N ASN A 660 27.87 -24.55 -6.90
CA ASN A 660 28.07 -25.92 -7.36
C ASN A 660 28.90 -26.78 -6.40
N SER A 661 29.71 -26.17 -5.53
CA SER A 661 30.50 -26.87 -4.51
C SER A 661 29.75 -27.07 -3.19
N LEU A 662 28.55 -26.48 -3.05
CA LEU A 662 27.71 -26.61 -1.87
C LEU A 662 27.19 -28.05 -1.70
N LYS A 663 27.24 -28.54 -0.46
CA LYS A 663 26.75 -29.87 -0.07
C LYS A 663 25.64 -29.76 0.96
N ASP A 664 24.74 -30.73 1.00
CA ASP A 664 23.57 -30.76 1.87
C ASP A 664 23.90 -31.01 3.35
N ASP A 665 25.08 -31.55 3.64
CA ASP A 665 25.62 -31.83 4.98
C ASP A 665 26.29 -30.61 5.65
N ARG A 666 26.40 -29.48 4.95
CA ARG A 666 26.98 -28.24 5.48
C ARG A 666 26.06 -27.61 6.54
N ASP A 667 26.68 -26.84 7.43
CA ASP A 667 25.94 -26.07 8.43
C ASP A 667 25.04 -25.02 7.78
N THR A 668 24.05 -24.53 8.53
CA THR A 668 23.11 -23.51 8.04
C THR A 668 23.84 -22.25 7.59
N ASP A 669 24.90 -21.85 8.29
CA ASP A 669 25.69 -20.66 8.05
C ASP A 669 26.25 -20.61 6.60
N ALA A 670 26.73 -21.74 6.05
CA ALA A 670 27.19 -21.81 4.67
C ALA A 670 26.08 -21.49 3.64
N PHE A 671 24.84 -21.89 3.92
CA PHE A 671 23.70 -21.56 3.05
C PHE A 671 23.34 -20.09 3.17
N LEU A 672 23.35 -19.53 4.37
CA LEU A 672 23.07 -18.11 4.61
C LEU A 672 24.08 -17.20 3.92
N GLU A 673 25.36 -17.59 3.93
CA GLU A 673 26.41 -16.87 3.21
C GLU A 673 26.10 -16.78 1.70
N ILE A 674 25.67 -17.88 1.09
CA ILE A 674 25.28 -17.91 -0.33
C ILE A 674 24.06 -17.01 -0.58
N LEU A 675 23.03 -17.06 0.27
CA LEU A 675 21.85 -16.19 0.13
C LEU A 675 22.24 -14.70 0.17
N LEU A 676 23.18 -14.31 1.05
CA LEU A 676 23.60 -12.93 1.22
C LEU A 676 24.58 -12.43 0.14
N LYS A 677 25.05 -13.31 -0.77
CA LYS A 677 25.82 -12.92 -1.98
C LYS A 677 24.92 -12.43 -3.13
N PHE A 678 23.62 -12.70 -3.05
CA PHE A 678 22.64 -12.24 -4.03
C PHE A 678 22.13 -10.83 -3.69
N PRO A 679 21.65 -10.07 -4.69
CA PRO A 679 21.22 -8.69 -4.49
C PRO A 679 19.93 -8.68 -3.69
N LEU A 680 20.00 -8.13 -2.48
CA LEU A 680 18.82 -8.00 -1.63
C LEU A 680 18.06 -6.70 -1.97
N PRO A 681 16.72 -6.71 -1.96
CA PRO A 681 15.91 -5.49 -2.12
C PRO A 681 16.30 -4.37 -1.15
N GLN A 682 15.95 -3.13 -1.51
CA GLN A 682 16.23 -1.94 -0.69
C GLN A 682 15.55 -1.94 0.70
N SER A 683 14.57 -2.80 0.92
CA SER A 683 13.96 -3.06 2.23
C SER A 683 14.86 -3.86 3.17
N ALA A 684 15.82 -4.64 2.66
CA ALA A 684 16.75 -5.42 3.47
C ALA A 684 17.75 -4.50 4.19
N ARG A 685 17.65 -4.42 5.51
CA ARG A 685 18.53 -3.61 6.37
C ARG A 685 19.59 -4.49 7.07
N PRO A 686 20.78 -3.93 7.36
CA PRO A 686 21.31 -2.67 6.85
C PRO A 686 21.49 -2.73 5.34
N ARG A 687 21.22 -1.62 4.64
CA ARG A 687 21.33 -1.63 3.17
C ARG A 687 22.77 -1.88 2.76
N THR A 688 22.98 -2.90 1.94
CA THR A 688 24.28 -3.18 1.35
C THR A 688 24.09 -3.75 -0.02
N TYR A 689 24.89 -3.24 -0.94
CA TYR A 689 25.05 -3.81 -2.25
C TYR A 689 26.47 -3.52 -2.70
N LEU A 690 27.18 -4.59 -3.05
CA LEU A 690 28.49 -4.51 -3.65
C LEU A 690 28.33 -4.96 -5.10
N PRO A 691 28.34 -4.02 -6.07
CA PRO A 691 28.27 -4.38 -7.48
C PRO A 691 29.41 -5.31 -7.86
N THR A 692 29.11 -6.25 -8.75
CA THR A 692 30.12 -7.08 -9.41
C THR A 692 30.97 -6.24 -10.37
N GLN A 693 32.15 -6.75 -10.74
CA GLN A 693 33.03 -6.07 -11.69
C GLN A 693 32.39 -5.88 -13.07
N ILE A 694 31.55 -6.84 -13.51
CA ILE A 694 30.83 -6.71 -14.78
C ILE A 694 29.75 -5.61 -14.72
N GLU A 695 29.09 -5.45 -13.57
CA GLU A 695 28.10 -4.39 -13.37
C GLU A 695 28.75 -3.00 -13.40
N LEU A 696 29.89 -2.82 -12.73
CA LEU A 696 30.66 -1.57 -12.77
C LEU A 696 31.12 -1.24 -14.19
N LYS A 697 31.71 -2.23 -14.89
CA LYS A 697 32.14 -2.08 -16.29
C LYS A 697 30.97 -1.65 -17.19
N CYS A 698 29.81 -2.30 -17.07
CA CYS A 698 28.62 -1.99 -17.86
C CYS A 698 28.04 -0.61 -17.53
N ALA A 699 28.11 -0.19 -16.26
CA ALA A 699 27.65 1.12 -15.81
C ALA A 699 28.65 2.24 -16.11
N GLY A 700 29.88 1.93 -16.56
CA GLY A 700 30.94 2.91 -16.76
C GLY A 700 31.43 3.54 -15.45
N LEU A 701 31.42 2.77 -14.36
CA LEU A 701 31.80 3.21 -13.02
C LEU A 701 33.18 2.68 -12.64
N ASP A 702 33.90 3.48 -11.87
CA ASP A 702 35.17 3.07 -11.27
C ASP A 702 34.99 2.00 -10.19
N GLU A 703 36.10 1.38 -9.81
CA GLU A 703 36.12 0.43 -8.70
C GLU A 703 35.62 1.06 -7.39
N VAL A 704 35.01 0.20 -6.58
CA VAL A 704 34.49 0.57 -5.27
C VAL A 704 35.62 0.97 -4.32
N GLU A 705 35.49 2.12 -3.68
CA GLU A 705 36.44 2.59 -2.66
C GLU A 705 36.49 1.63 -1.44
N ASP A 706 37.67 1.46 -0.84
CA ASP A 706 37.89 0.45 0.21
C ASP A 706 37.04 0.67 1.46
N TRP A 707 36.79 1.93 1.84
CA TRP A 707 35.91 2.23 2.97
C TRP A 707 34.48 1.70 2.76
N TYR A 708 34.00 1.64 1.51
CA TYR A 708 32.67 1.12 1.20
C TYR A 708 32.68 -0.40 1.20
N LYS A 709 33.76 -1.05 0.73
CA LYS A 709 33.94 -2.50 0.87
C LYS A 709 33.90 -2.92 2.35
N GLU A 710 34.62 -2.20 3.21
CA GLU A 710 34.60 -2.42 4.66
C GLU A 710 33.21 -2.22 5.26
N LEU A 711 32.50 -1.16 4.86
CA LEU A 711 31.13 -0.90 5.29
C LEU A 711 30.17 -2.05 4.88
N VAL A 712 30.29 -2.55 3.66
CA VAL A 712 29.49 -3.68 3.18
C VAL A 712 29.81 -4.94 3.97
N ALA A 713 31.08 -5.26 4.18
CA ALA A 713 31.50 -6.42 4.97
C ALA A 713 30.96 -6.36 6.39
N ARG A 714 31.03 -5.20 7.06
CA ARG A 714 30.46 -4.98 8.39
C ARG A 714 28.96 -5.27 8.40
N ARG A 715 28.21 -4.62 7.51
CA ARG A 715 26.75 -4.78 7.42
C ARG A 715 26.32 -6.19 7.00
N HIS A 716 27.15 -6.91 6.24
CA HIS A 716 26.95 -8.32 5.93
C HIS A 716 27.03 -9.19 7.19
N ARG A 717 28.01 -8.95 8.08
CA ARG A 717 28.10 -9.65 9.38
C ARG A 717 26.87 -9.40 10.26
N ILE A 718 26.34 -8.17 10.26
CA ILE A 718 25.09 -7.87 11.00
C ILE A 718 23.93 -8.72 10.45
N LYS A 719 23.75 -8.80 9.12
CA LYS A 719 22.72 -9.65 8.50
C LYS A 719 22.92 -11.13 8.83
N GLN A 720 24.16 -11.62 8.79
CA GLN A 720 24.48 -13.00 9.15
C GLN A 720 24.11 -13.28 10.62
N THR A 721 24.46 -12.38 11.54
CA THR A 721 24.12 -12.50 12.97
C THR A 721 22.61 -12.62 13.16
N VAL A 722 21.85 -11.75 12.49
CA VAL A 722 20.38 -11.79 12.57
C VAL A 722 19.78 -13.09 12.04
N LEU A 723 20.21 -13.54 10.85
CA LEU A 723 19.71 -14.76 10.23
C LEU A 723 20.13 -16.01 11.01
N ASN A 724 21.34 -16.02 11.58
CA ASN A 724 21.82 -17.10 12.42
C ASN A 724 20.98 -17.24 13.69
N GLY A 725 20.78 -16.15 14.44
CA GLY A 725 19.95 -16.21 15.65
C GLY A 725 18.50 -16.57 15.34
N TRP A 726 17.96 -16.06 14.23
CA TRP A 726 16.61 -16.41 13.76
C TRP A 726 16.45 -17.90 13.48
N THR A 727 17.40 -18.50 12.75
CA THR A 727 17.39 -19.93 12.40
C THR A 727 17.79 -20.86 13.55
N LYS A 728 18.31 -20.32 14.66
CA LYS A 728 18.62 -21.05 15.90
C LYS A 728 17.52 -20.99 16.96
N GLU A 729 16.38 -20.37 16.64
CA GLU A 729 15.31 -20.10 17.58
C GLU A 729 15.69 -19.20 18.77
N GLU A 730 16.56 -18.22 18.58
CA GLU A 730 16.78 -17.16 19.58
C GLU A 730 15.63 -16.15 19.64
N SER A 731 15.47 -15.48 20.77
CA SER A 731 14.43 -14.47 20.93
C SER A 731 14.74 -13.22 20.09
N VAL A 732 13.73 -12.56 19.52
CA VAL A 732 13.93 -11.32 18.75
C VAL A 732 14.72 -10.27 19.54
N PRO A 733 14.44 -9.98 20.83
CA PRO A 733 15.25 -9.05 21.61
C PRO A 733 16.74 -9.42 21.66
N GLN A 734 17.05 -10.69 21.91
CA GLN A 734 18.43 -11.18 21.95
C GLN A 734 19.13 -11.00 20.59
N ILE A 735 18.47 -11.36 19.50
CA ILE A 735 19.03 -11.22 18.15
C ILE A 735 19.37 -9.76 17.83
N LEU A 736 18.48 -8.83 18.21
CA LEU A 736 18.70 -7.39 17.98
C LEU A 736 19.84 -6.84 18.84
N GLU A 737 20.00 -7.33 20.07
CA GLU A 737 21.11 -6.97 20.96
C GLU A 737 22.46 -7.45 20.41
N GLU A 738 22.55 -8.70 19.97
CA GLU A 738 23.76 -9.26 19.35
C GLU A 738 24.12 -8.52 18.05
N ALA A 739 23.13 -8.23 17.21
CA ALA A 739 23.33 -7.46 15.99
C ALA A 739 23.83 -6.04 16.27
N LEU A 740 23.32 -5.40 17.33
CA LEU A 740 23.80 -4.10 17.79
C LEU A 740 25.23 -4.18 18.30
N GLN A 741 25.58 -5.22 19.06
CA GLN A 741 26.95 -5.44 19.53
C GLN A 741 27.92 -5.53 18.34
N VAL A 742 27.62 -6.34 17.34
CA VAL A 742 28.41 -6.45 16.09
C VAL A 742 28.52 -5.11 15.37
N ALA A 743 27.45 -4.31 15.36
CA ALA A 743 27.48 -2.97 14.79
C ALA A 743 28.41 -2.03 15.57
N THR A 744 28.42 -2.10 16.90
CA THR A 744 29.23 -1.25 17.78
C THR A 744 30.71 -1.64 17.81
N GLU A 745 31.05 -2.92 17.92
CA GLU A 745 32.45 -3.40 17.93
C GLU A 745 33.20 -3.03 16.65
N ALA A 746 32.49 -3.00 15.52
CA ALA A 746 33.02 -2.60 14.23
C ALA A 746 33.00 -1.07 13.98
N SER A 747 32.86 -0.25 15.03
CA SER A 747 32.84 1.22 14.98
C SER A 747 34.21 1.86 15.27
N SER A 748 35.31 1.12 15.21
CA SER A 748 36.65 1.61 15.54
C SER A 748 37.24 2.66 14.58
N SER A 749 36.48 3.13 13.58
CA SER A 749 36.86 4.21 12.67
C SER A 749 36.11 5.51 13.00
N ASP A 750 36.75 6.67 12.78
CA ASP A 750 36.22 8.05 12.98
C ASP A 750 34.92 8.40 12.21
N ARG A 751 34.22 7.41 11.64
CA ARG A 751 32.98 7.61 10.87
C ARG A 751 31.78 7.02 11.61
N PRO A 752 30.67 7.77 11.72
CA PRO A 752 29.51 7.33 12.49
C PRO A 752 28.95 5.99 12.00
N SER A 753 28.48 5.17 12.95
CA SER A 753 27.82 3.87 12.77
C SER A 753 26.47 3.92 12.02
N GLY A 754 26.09 5.08 11.49
CA GLY A 754 24.76 5.39 10.99
C GLY A 754 24.17 4.39 10.00
N GLY A 755 22.93 3.98 10.27
CA GLY A 755 22.16 3.08 9.41
C GLY A 755 22.58 1.61 9.45
N SER A 756 23.30 1.22 10.51
CA SER A 756 23.61 -0.19 10.84
C SER A 756 22.60 -0.81 11.80
N ASP A 757 21.71 0.00 12.36
CA ASP A 757 20.67 -0.45 13.27
C ASP A 757 19.64 -1.33 12.53
N ILE A 758 19.27 -2.44 13.17
CA ILE A 758 18.19 -3.34 12.77
C ILE A 758 17.13 -3.27 13.86
N GLU A 759 15.87 -3.21 13.46
CA GLU A 759 14.71 -3.31 14.35
C GLU A 759 13.88 -4.55 14.00
N GLU A 760 12.89 -4.91 14.82
CA GLU A 760 12.12 -6.14 14.60
C GLU A 760 11.47 -6.23 13.20
N GLY A 761 10.96 -5.12 12.66
CA GLY A 761 10.38 -5.09 11.32
C GLY A 761 11.41 -5.32 10.20
N ASP A 762 12.67 -4.94 10.42
CA ASP A 762 13.75 -5.20 9.47
C ASP A 762 14.19 -6.66 9.50
N LEU A 763 14.27 -7.25 10.70
CA LEU A 763 14.56 -8.67 10.87
C LEU A 763 13.52 -9.52 10.11
N MET A 764 12.23 -9.23 10.30
CA MET A 764 11.16 -9.95 9.62
C MET A 764 11.26 -9.79 8.10
N ALA A 765 11.49 -8.56 7.62
CA ALA A 765 11.66 -8.31 6.19
C ALA A 765 12.88 -9.05 5.61
N LEU A 766 13.99 -9.12 6.34
CA LEU A 766 15.19 -9.85 5.92
C LEU A 766 14.92 -11.36 5.85
N ALA A 767 14.23 -11.93 6.85
CA ALA A 767 13.83 -13.33 6.85
C ALA A 767 12.89 -13.65 5.69
N ASP A 768 11.89 -12.81 5.40
CA ASP A 768 10.97 -12.98 4.26
C ASP A 768 11.70 -12.97 2.91
N ILE A 769 12.68 -12.08 2.75
CA ILE A 769 13.49 -12.03 1.52
C ILE A 769 14.32 -13.31 1.38
N CYS A 770 14.97 -13.76 2.46
CA CYS A 770 15.78 -14.98 2.46
C CYS A 770 14.93 -16.25 2.31
N LYS A 771 13.68 -16.26 2.79
CA LYS A 771 12.69 -17.32 2.53
C LYS A 771 12.44 -17.47 1.04
N SER A 772 12.16 -16.37 0.34
CA SER A 772 11.90 -16.36 -1.11
C SER A 772 13.12 -16.85 -1.88
N LEU A 773 14.32 -16.31 -1.59
CA LEU A 773 15.56 -16.75 -2.24
C LEU A 773 15.87 -18.23 -1.97
N SER A 774 15.59 -18.74 -0.77
CA SER A 774 15.74 -20.17 -0.47
C SER A 774 14.83 -21.05 -1.35
N ARG A 775 13.62 -20.59 -1.71
CA ARG A 775 12.72 -21.31 -2.63
C ARG A 775 13.23 -21.28 -4.06
N GLU A 776 13.84 -20.19 -4.49
CA GLU A 776 14.49 -20.08 -5.79
C GLU A 776 15.65 -21.08 -5.91
N PHE A 777 16.48 -21.19 -4.88
CA PHE A 777 17.53 -22.21 -4.80
C PHE A 777 16.99 -23.64 -4.72
N GLN A 778 15.90 -23.87 -3.98
CA GLN A 778 15.21 -25.16 -3.97
C GLN A 778 14.79 -25.56 -5.39
N SER A 779 14.10 -24.68 -6.11
CA SER A 779 13.68 -24.91 -7.51
C SER A 779 14.88 -25.17 -8.42
N TYR A 780 15.97 -24.41 -8.26
CA TYR A 780 17.19 -24.59 -9.02
C TYR A 780 17.77 -26.00 -8.85
N GLN A 781 17.90 -26.45 -7.60
CA GLN A 781 18.42 -27.78 -7.29
C GLN A 781 17.49 -28.90 -7.77
N GLN A 782 16.17 -28.71 -7.72
CA GLN A 782 15.19 -29.65 -8.30
C GLN A 782 15.37 -29.79 -9.81
N LYS A 783 15.54 -28.68 -10.55
CA LYS A 783 15.77 -28.72 -12.01
C LYS A 783 17.10 -29.38 -12.38
N LEU A 784 18.08 -29.34 -11.49
CA LEU A 784 19.34 -30.08 -11.64
C LEU A 784 19.24 -31.55 -11.19
N ALA A 785 18.09 -31.98 -10.66
CA ALA A 785 17.85 -33.28 -10.04
C ALA A 785 18.70 -33.56 -8.79
N ASN A 786 19.16 -32.51 -8.09
CA ASN A 786 19.84 -32.61 -6.80
C ASN A 786 18.82 -32.54 -5.65
N LEU A 787 18.09 -33.64 -5.45
CA LEU A 787 17.00 -33.72 -4.46
C LEU A 787 17.46 -33.50 -3.00
N PRO A 788 18.63 -34.00 -2.53
CA PRO A 788 19.10 -33.74 -1.18
C PRO A 788 19.29 -32.25 -0.90
N LEU A 789 19.97 -31.54 -1.81
CA LEU A 789 20.23 -30.12 -1.65
C LEU A 789 18.94 -29.29 -1.81
N ALA A 790 18.04 -29.69 -2.73
CA ALA A 790 16.70 -29.11 -2.82
C ALA A 790 15.93 -29.23 -1.50
N LYS A 791 15.96 -30.40 -0.85
CA LYS A 791 15.31 -30.60 0.45
C LYS A 791 15.94 -29.73 1.53
N ARG A 792 17.26 -29.53 1.50
CA ARG A 792 17.96 -28.67 2.45
C ARG A 792 17.53 -27.19 2.31
N PHE A 793 17.36 -26.69 1.08
CA PHE A 793 16.83 -25.35 0.83
C PHE A 793 15.33 -25.20 1.18
N GLU A 794 14.54 -26.26 1.01
CA GLU A 794 13.14 -26.29 1.48
C GLU A 794 13.09 -26.11 3.01
N ILE A 795 13.91 -26.85 3.75
CA ILE A 795 14.03 -26.73 5.21
C ILE A 795 14.46 -25.30 5.57
N LEU A 796 15.48 -24.76 4.90
CA LEU A 796 15.94 -23.38 5.14
C LEU A 796 14.83 -22.35 4.90
N SER A 797 14.01 -22.53 3.86
CA SER A 797 12.86 -21.66 3.59
C SER A 797 11.86 -21.69 4.75
N LEU A 798 11.57 -22.86 5.32
CA LEU A 798 10.71 -22.99 6.50
C LEU A 798 11.35 -22.41 7.77
N GLN A 799 12.67 -22.54 7.94
CA GLN A 799 13.40 -21.88 9.01
C GLN A 799 13.27 -20.35 8.91
N MET A 800 13.38 -19.80 7.71
CA MET A 800 13.20 -18.36 7.48
C MET A 800 11.78 -17.88 7.73
N GLU A 801 10.79 -18.63 7.24
CA GLU A 801 9.36 -18.28 7.38
C GLU A 801 8.90 -18.23 8.84
N TYR A 802 9.38 -19.15 9.67
CA TYR A 802 8.87 -19.32 11.03
C TYR A 802 9.90 -19.04 12.14
N GLY A 803 11.17 -18.82 11.81
CA GLY A 803 12.26 -18.67 12.77
C GLY A 803 12.50 -19.95 13.56
N LEU A 804 12.56 -21.09 12.88
CA LEU A 804 12.66 -22.42 13.49
C LEU A 804 14.08 -23.00 13.43
N ARG A 805 14.41 -23.87 14.38
CA ARG A 805 15.60 -24.71 14.31
C ARG A 805 15.48 -25.72 13.16
N PRO A 806 16.61 -26.20 12.60
CA PRO A 806 16.59 -27.14 11.49
C PRO A 806 15.81 -28.42 11.78
N ASP A 807 15.87 -28.91 13.02
CA ASP A 807 15.22 -30.16 13.43
C ASP A 807 13.69 -30.04 13.48
N ILE A 808 13.16 -28.88 13.87
CA ILE A 808 11.72 -28.59 13.84
C ILE A 808 11.25 -28.28 12.42
N ALA A 809 12.01 -27.46 11.68
CA ALA A 809 11.68 -27.10 10.30
C ALA A 809 11.67 -28.31 9.35
N ALA A 810 12.46 -29.34 9.64
CA ALA A 810 12.45 -30.61 8.89
C ALA A 810 11.20 -31.48 9.13
N THR A 811 10.37 -31.15 10.12
CA THR A 811 9.12 -31.87 10.40
C THR A 811 7.99 -31.47 9.46
N THR A 812 6.84 -32.15 9.56
CA THR A 812 5.61 -31.75 8.85
C THR A 812 4.77 -30.72 9.62
N LEU A 813 5.15 -30.34 10.85
CA LEU A 813 4.39 -29.37 11.65
C LEU A 813 4.21 -28.00 10.97
N PRO A 814 5.23 -27.42 10.29
CA PRO A 814 5.09 -26.12 9.61
C PRO A 814 4.03 -26.11 8.51
N ASN A 815 3.64 -27.28 7.99
CA ASN A 815 2.63 -27.42 6.95
C ASN A 815 1.19 -27.45 7.50
N LEU A 816 1.01 -27.39 8.84
CA LEU A 816 -0.30 -27.47 9.47
C LEU A 816 -0.94 -26.09 9.59
N VAL A 817 -2.05 -25.89 8.89
CA VAL A 817 -2.94 -24.73 9.06
C VAL A 817 -4.05 -25.06 10.07
N VAL A 818 -4.13 -24.25 11.14
CA VAL A 818 -5.09 -24.37 12.22
C VAL A 818 -6.33 -23.54 11.91
N HIS A 819 -7.51 -24.16 11.89
CA HIS A 819 -8.78 -23.45 11.74
C HIS A 819 -9.35 -23.15 13.14
N LEU A 820 -9.31 -21.88 13.53
CA LEU A 820 -9.86 -21.40 14.80
C LEU A 820 -11.37 -21.11 14.69
N SER A 821 -11.83 -20.67 13.52
CA SER A 821 -13.26 -20.50 13.18
C SER A 821 -13.51 -20.76 11.68
N GLU A 822 -14.73 -20.55 11.17
CA GLU A 822 -15.03 -20.68 9.73
C GLU A 822 -14.26 -19.68 8.85
N LYS A 823 -13.91 -18.50 9.41
CA LYS A 823 -13.19 -17.44 8.69
C LYS A 823 -11.78 -17.17 9.23
N ASP A 824 -11.36 -17.87 10.28
CA ASP A 824 -10.07 -17.64 10.93
C ASP A 824 -9.22 -18.90 10.85
N GLU A 825 -8.24 -18.85 9.96
CA GLU A 825 -7.22 -19.88 9.79
C GLU A 825 -5.83 -19.29 9.80
N ARG A 826 -4.89 -19.98 10.44
CA ARG A 826 -3.49 -19.57 10.47
C ARG A 826 -2.55 -20.75 10.63
N PRO A 827 -1.29 -20.64 10.19
CA PRO A 827 -0.28 -21.62 10.55
C PRO A 827 -0.08 -21.67 12.07
N LEU A 828 0.49 -22.78 12.57
CA LEU A 828 1.01 -22.83 13.92
C LEU A 828 2.04 -21.72 14.13
N SER A 829 2.04 -21.10 15.30
CA SER A 829 3.09 -20.17 15.68
C SER A 829 4.39 -20.91 15.98
N ARG A 830 5.52 -20.21 15.89
CA ARG A 830 6.83 -20.71 16.31
C ARG A 830 6.81 -21.34 17.71
N LYS A 831 6.15 -20.69 18.68
CA LYS A 831 6.03 -21.19 20.05
C LYS A 831 5.18 -22.47 20.13
N GLU A 832 4.08 -22.53 19.37
CA GLU A 832 3.22 -23.71 19.32
C GLU A 832 3.94 -24.91 18.71
N MET A 833 4.67 -24.72 17.61
CA MET A 833 5.45 -25.78 16.96
C MET A 833 6.53 -26.33 17.88
N ARG A 834 7.30 -25.46 18.55
CA ARG A 834 8.29 -25.87 19.55
C ARG A 834 7.65 -26.65 20.70
N THR A 835 6.52 -26.16 21.23
CA THR A 835 5.81 -26.82 22.34
C THR A 835 5.38 -28.23 21.94
N LEU A 836 4.82 -28.41 20.74
CA LEU A 836 4.45 -29.73 20.23
C LEU A 836 5.68 -30.64 20.05
N TYR A 837 6.75 -30.11 19.46
CA TYR A 837 7.96 -30.84 19.20
C TYR A 837 8.66 -31.33 20.48
N ASP A 838 8.79 -30.46 21.48
CA ASP A 838 9.41 -30.77 22.77
C ASP A 838 8.58 -31.79 23.57
N ASN A 839 7.25 -31.77 23.41
CA ASN A 839 6.36 -32.82 23.94
C ASN A 839 6.30 -34.08 23.04
N GLY A 840 7.19 -34.17 22.05
CA GLY A 840 7.43 -35.33 21.21
C GLY A 840 6.36 -35.58 20.14
N TYR A 841 5.63 -34.56 19.70
CA TYR A 841 4.78 -34.60 18.51
C TYR A 841 5.58 -34.01 17.34
N ARG A 842 6.34 -34.85 16.62
CA ARG A 842 7.31 -34.41 15.61
C ARG A 842 6.78 -34.47 14.17
N SER A 843 5.48 -34.70 14.01
CA SER A 843 4.80 -34.70 12.72
C SER A 843 3.31 -34.48 12.90
N ILE A 844 2.62 -34.08 11.83
CA ILE A 844 1.14 -34.02 11.80
C ILE A 844 0.54 -35.41 12.09
N SER A 845 1.23 -36.49 11.69
CA SER A 845 0.81 -37.87 12.01
C SER A 845 0.89 -38.16 13.50
N ASP A 846 1.92 -37.68 14.21
CA ASP A 846 2.07 -37.90 15.65
C ASP A 846 0.94 -37.26 16.45
N ILE A 847 0.48 -36.06 16.03
CA ILE A 847 -0.69 -35.38 16.61
C ILE A 847 -1.91 -36.32 16.64
N LEU A 848 -2.10 -37.10 15.56
CA LEU A 848 -3.25 -37.98 15.43
C LEU A 848 -3.05 -39.34 16.10
N LYS A 849 -1.84 -39.89 16.10
CA LYS A 849 -1.57 -41.30 16.45
C LYS A 849 -0.96 -41.51 17.83
N LYS A 850 -0.14 -40.58 18.33
CA LYS A 850 0.68 -40.79 19.54
C LYS A 850 -0.16 -41.11 20.79
N ASP A 851 -1.32 -40.46 20.93
CA ASP A 851 -2.23 -40.67 22.06
C ASP A 851 -3.40 -41.61 21.75
N VAL A 852 -3.33 -42.34 20.62
CA VAL A 852 -4.32 -43.35 20.27
C VAL A 852 -3.95 -44.64 20.97
N ASP A 853 -4.67 -44.92 22.05
CA ASP A 853 -4.59 -46.15 22.81
C ASP A 853 -6.02 -46.55 23.18
N ALA A 854 -6.44 -47.73 22.72
CA ALA A 854 -7.78 -48.26 22.94
C ALA A 854 -8.01 -48.71 24.38
N SER A 855 -6.94 -48.96 25.15
CA SER A 855 -7.01 -49.37 26.56
C SER A 855 -7.25 -48.21 27.53
N LYS A 856 -7.03 -46.95 27.09
CA LYS A 856 -7.16 -45.75 27.92
C LYS A 856 -8.54 -45.11 27.80
N LYS A 857 -9.16 -44.73 28.93
CA LYS A 857 -10.46 -44.02 28.96
C LYS A 857 -10.39 -42.65 28.25
N GLY A 858 -11.48 -42.28 27.57
CA GLY A 858 -11.67 -40.98 26.90
C GLY A 858 -11.30 -40.96 25.41
N LEU A 859 -11.66 -39.87 24.72
CA LEU A 859 -11.34 -39.67 23.30
C LEU A 859 -9.85 -39.34 23.10
N ALA A 860 -9.22 -39.88 22.05
CA ALA A 860 -7.82 -39.60 21.70
C ALA A 860 -7.52 -38.09 21.60
N ARG A 861 -8.44 -37.32 21.00
CA ARG A 861 -8.38 -35.84 20.95
C ARG A 861 -8.23 -35.20 22.33
N ASN A 862 -8.96 -35.69 23.34
CA ASN A 862 -8.90 -35.12 24.69
C ASN A 862 -7.60 -35.50 25.41
N ARG A 863 -6.98 -36.64 25.05
CA ARG A 863 -5.67 -37.02 25.57
C ARG A 863 -4.57 -36.18 24.94
N PHE A 864 -4.59 -36.01 23.62
CA PHE A 864 -3.72 -35.06 22.92
C PHE A 864 -3.79 -33.68 23.56
N ALA A 865 -5.00 -33.15 23.75
CA ALA A 865 -5.19 -31.82 24.33
C ALA A 865 -4.68 -31.66 25.77
N LYS A 866 -4.50 -32.76 26.51
CA LYS A 866 -3.88 -32.74 27.85
C LYS A 866 -2.36 -32.89 27.81
N ASN A 867 -1.84 -33.60 26.82
CA ASN A 867 -0.44 -34.03 26.76
C ASN A 867 0.44 -33.11 25.91
N CYS A 868 -0.13 -32.36 24.96
CA CYS A 868 0.63 -31.62 23.95
C CYS A 868 1.19 -30.27 24.41
N GLY A 869 0.89 -29.84 25.64
CA GLY A 869 1.41 -28.60 26.24
C GLY A 869 0.77 -27.30 25.72
N LEU A 870 -0.17 -27.37 24.77
CA LEU A 870 -0.92 -26.21 24.29
C LEU A 870 -2.15 -25.95 25.18
N ASP A 871 -2.75 -24.75 25.04
CA ASP A 871 -4.07 -24.49 25.61
C ASP A 871 -5.08 -25.58 25.16
N PHE A 872 -5.93 -26.01 26.08
CA PHE A 872 -6.80 -27.16 25.86
C PHE A 872 -7.78 -26.98 24.70
N GLN A 873 -8.29 -25.77 24.46
CA GLN A 873 -9.20 -25.51 23.34
C GLN A 873 -8.43 -25.40 22.03
N LEU A 874 -7.29 -24.70 22.05
CA LEU A 874 -6.41 -24.62 20.89
C LEU A 874 -5.96 -26.01 20.45
N ALA A 875 -5.53 -26.86 21.37
CA ALA A 875 -5.10 -28.23 21.07
C ALA A 875 -6.19 -29.05 20.39
N LYS A 876 -7.45 -28.89 20.80
CA LYS A 876 -8.57 -29.57 20.12
C LYS A 876 -8.72 -29.10 18.68
N GLN A 877 -8.52 -27.81 18.39
CA GLN A 877 -8.56 -27.29 17.03
C GLN A 877 -7.35 -27.79 16.21
N VAL A 878 -6.16 -27.79 16.79
CA VAL A 878 -4.95 -28.36 16.17
C VAL A 878 -5.17 -29.82 15.76
N TYR A 879 -5.74 -30.65 16.65
CA TYR A 879 -6.07 -32.04 16.33
C TYR A 879 -7.09 -32.15 15.19
N LYS A 880 -8.13 -31.30 15.20
CA LYS A 880 -9.17 -31.28 14.15
C LYS A 880 -8.57 -30.89 12.79
N SER A 881 -7.70 -29.88 12.77
CA SER A 881 -6.96 -29.46 11.57
C SER A 881 -6.03 -30.55 11.07
N ALA A 882 -5.28 -31.22 11.95
CA ALA A 882 -4.42 -32.34 11.57
C ALA A 882 -5.21 -33.46 10.90
N LEU A 883 -6.41 -33.77 11.42
CA LEU A 883 -7.29 -34.77 10.82
C LEU A 883 -7.79 -34.34 9.44
N ARG A 884 -8.14 -33.06 9.27
CA ARG A 884 -8.55 -32.49 7.97
C ARG A 884 -7.42 -32.58 6.94
N TYR A 885 -6.21 -32.20 7.34
CA TYR A 885 -5.02 -32.25 6.51
C TYR A 885 -4.74 -33.66 5.99
N VAL A 886 -4.70 -34.66 6.88
CA VAL A 886 -4.43 -36.05 6.49
C VAL A 886 -5.53 -36.60 5.56
N ARG A 887 -6.80 -36.26 5.79
CA ARG A 887 -7.91 -36.63 4.90
C ARG A 887 -7.76 -36.05 3.49
N GLN A 888 -7.35 -34.79 3.37
CA GLN A 888 -7.11 -34.17 2.07
C GLN A 888 -5.93 -34.81 1.33
N GLN A 889 -4.86 -35.17 2.03
CA GLN A 889 -3.73 -35.88 1.43
C GLN A 889 -4.13 -37.27 0.91
N MET A 890 -4.97 -38.01 1.65
CA MET A 890 -5.51 -39.31 1.23
C MET A 890 -6.48 -39.25 0.04
N GLN A 891 -7.03 -38.07 -0.29
CA GLN A 891 -7.89 -37.88 -1.46
C GLN A 891 -7.10 -37.47 -2.71
N LYS A 892 -5.86 -36.98 -2.54
CA LYS A 892 -4.98 -36.53 -3.63
C LYS A 892 -4.03 -37.61 -4.14
N GLY A 893 -3.73 -38.62 -3.32
CA GLY A 893 -2.95 -39.82 -3.69
C GLY A 893 -3.88 -41.00 -3.91
#